data_AF-A0A925FVT6-F1
#
_entry.id   AF-A0A925FVT6-F1
#
_cell.length_a   1.000
_cell.length_b   1.000
_cell.length_c   1.000
_cell.angle_alpha   90.00
_cell.angle_beta   90.00
_cell.angle_gamma   90.00
#
_symmetry.space_group_name_H-M   'P 1'
#
loop_
_entity.id
_entity.type
_entity.pdbx_description
1 polymer ?
#
loop_
_entity_poly.entity_id
_entity_poly.type
_entity_poly.pdbx_seq_one_letter_code
_entity_poly.pdbx_strand_id
1 'polypeptide(L)'
;MLRFIPAFVILSICGSGARSQPPSQKYKVDKGRVIFHDKVDTEQKRLLALDGSKDGLVTLSRDETVNGQIEYALISKVDDLQEQIELDSVLTAPLKVKYVRGLETMLSGYNNNAQKKDFPPSLAPELVTAYERAMALDIKNKSIEPIVHSHSYGVGKILVECFTFPENPGVKPSRIALVEKYLRLHPNEILPTLQRNSELPFADSLIVVAAHDDIRKFYNYVPVNDRLGAKIRNHQDPFVKTISKMAVSKSGQLYFPFIDLLMKNKISFEDIDKVKADNLAYYRLLVKTRIDFAGRMMAPAKDTPMEMLSLTRMMAGKAKEAFVREINGLHDQPDPVRFKCLEPLTAQELYYLCVVSEDEIYTSSYLGVYKRIFQKMKIPRGDSLIMSVNGDYFRKFIKMAAAYNTLDTLLKSMPESNSTSLMKAFMIGLEKSTTVINVEDAVDVADSYSSIFEKNKALAAFMLDEANWNYERCVRNNDRNGMVVYHLERTLFESADTTKKSDLSGQLGIPPVYSVDFKSLADDSGRVIQQVVFYGDEDKDGQYSYANFMGMFQNKAEWKITENPTKEWVMINSVKGRPVWIFANKPLYGEDDPDAKAQAKLNEYLAAKKLKPTVFIHRGHSYHVKYSLQQIQPSARIVILGSCGGYNNLNDVLMISDDAHIISSKQVGTKSVNEPILRAINITLVGGRNIEWLPMWKDLSKQFTGDFKDKFDDYIPPYKNLGAIFIKAYRKSIQP
;
A
#
# COMPACT_ATOMS: atom_id res chain seq x y z
N MET A 1 -22.24 55.25 8.89
CA MET A 1 -21.18 56.05 9.52
C MET A 1 -19.87 55.74 8.83
N LEU A 2 -19.31 56.73 8.13
CA LEU A 2 -17.95 56.72 7.59
C LEU A 2 -16.92 56.66 8.73
N ARG A 3 -15.78 55.99 8.49
CA ARG A 3 -14.41 56.44 8.83
C ARG A 3 -13.40 55.37 8.35
N PHE A 4 -12.75 55.59 7.21
CA PHE A 4 -11.51 56.36 6.97
C PHE A 4 -10.26 55.46 7.02
N ILE A 5 -9.73 55.19 5.83
CA ILE A 5 -8.43 54.58 5.50
C ILE A 5 -7.38 55.70 5.46
N PRO A 6 -6.13 55.47 5.90
CA PRO A 6 -5.00 56.20 5.35
C PRO A 6 -4.12 55.27 4.51
N ALA A 7 -4.09 55.54 3.22
CA ALA A 7 -3.06 55.07 2.30
C ALA A 7 -1.82 55.95 2.48
N PHE A 8 -0.66 55.34 2.75
CA PHE A 8 0.63 56.02 2.62
C PHE A 8 1.32 55.49 1.36
N VAL A 9 1.40 56.38 0.37
CA VAL A 9 2.26 56.26 -0.81
C VAL A 9 3.62 56.83 -0.40
N ILE A 10 4.69 56.04 -0.51
CA ILE A 10 6.06 56.57 -0.55
C ILE A 10 6.74 56.04 -1.82
N LEU A 11 7.06 57.01 -2.67
CA LEU A 11 7.79 56.91 -3.93
C LEU A 11 9.17 56.29 -3.74
N SER A 12 9.53 55.38 -4.64
CA SER A 12 10.90 54.96 -4.92
C SER A 12 11.69 56.08 -5.60
N ILE A 13 12.90 56.37 -5.11
CA ILE A 13 13.97 57.01 -5.89
C ILE A 13 15.20 56.10 -5.81
N CYS A 14 15.64 55.61 -6.96
CA CYS A 14 16.87 54.88 -7.16
C CYS A 14 18.09 55.78 -6.89
N GLY A 15 19.05 55.25 -6.13
CA GLY A 15 20.42 55.74 -6.05
C GLY A 15 21.37 54.56 -6.08
N SER A 16 21.77 54.14 -7.28
CA SER A 16 22.83 53.17 -7.52
C SER A 16 24.20 53.85 -7.33
N GLY A 17 25.07 53.23 -6.52
CA GLY A 17 26.48 53.62 -6.45
C GLY A 17 27.10 53.60 -5.07
N ALA A 18 27.04 52.48 -4.34
CA ALA A 18 27.95 52.23 -3.24
C ALA A 18 28.84 51.04 -3.60
N ARG A 19 30.12 51.32 -3.90
CA ARG A 19 31.19 50.32 -3.78
C ARG A 19 31.17 49.85 -2.34
N SER A 20 30.77 48.60 -2.10
CA SER A 20 30.92 47.99 -0.78
C SER A 20 32.41 47.94 -0.45
N GLN A 21 32.83 48.71 0.55
CA GLN A 21 34.08 48.42 1.24
C GLN A 21 33.93 47.05 1.92
N PRO A 22 34.96 46.19 1.93
CA PRO A 22 34.94 45.00 2.76
C PRO A 22 34.73 45.43 4.23
N PRO A 23 34.01 44.66 5.05
CA PRO A 23 33.78 44.99 6.45
C PRO A 23 35.14 45.23 7.12
N SER A 24 35.25 46.33 7.87
CA SER A 24 36.49 46.68 8.55
C SER A 24 36.87 45.57 9.52
N GLN A 25 37.95 44.84 9.22
CA GLN A 25 38.54 43.87 10.13
C GLN A 25 38.86 44.60 11.45
N LYS A 26 38.22 44.18 12.56
CA LYS A 26 38.33 44.85 13.87
C LYS A 26 39.76 44.78 14.45
N TYR A 27 40.61 43.94 13.87
CA TYR A 27 41.98 43.68 14.27
C TYR A 27 42.89 43.57 13.03
N LYS A 28 44.20 43.76 13.22
CA LYS A 28 45.18 43.77 12.12
C LYS A 28 45.74 42.37 11.88
N VAL A 29 45.42 41.78 10.74
CA VAL A 29 45.98 40.50 10.29
C VAL A 29 47.36 40.70 9.67
N ASP A 30 48.31 39.79 9.96
CA ASP A 30 49.62 39.77 9.30
C ASP A 30 49.49 39.56 7.78
N LYS A 31 50.27 40.31 7.00
CA LYS A 31 50.21 40.29 5.52
C LYS A 31 50.33 38.89 4.92
N GLY A 32 51.10 37.99 5.54
CA GLY A 32 51.27 36.61 5.07
C GLY A 32 50.07 35.69 5.31
N ARG A 33 49.05 36.14 6.08
CA ARG A 33 47.88 35.32 6.44
C ARG A 33 46.53 35.86 5.95
N VAL A 34 46.49 37.08 5.42
CA VAL A 34 45.26 37.72 4.91
C VAL A 34 44.46 36.79 3.99
N ILE A 35 45.12 36.12 3.05
CA ILE A 35 44.47 35.20 2.10
C ILE A 35 43.70 34.06 2.77
N PHE A 36 44.10 33.60 3.96
CA PHE A 36 43.39 32.54 4.68
C PHE A 36 42.16 33.08 5.40
N HIS A 37 42.20 34.31 5.92
CA HIS A 37 41.01 34.97 6.48
C HIS A 37 40.00 35.29 5.38
N ASP A 38 40.45 35.82 4.23
CA ASP A 38 39.58 36.12 3.08
C ASP A 38 38.79 34.90 2.59
N LYS A 39 39.37 33.69 2.72
CA LYS A 39 38.71 32.43 2.38
C LYS A 39 37.60 32.05 3.36
N VAL A 40 37.79 32.30 4.66
CA VAL A 40 36.74 32.14 5.67
C VAL A 40 35.58 33.09 5.38
N ASP A 41 35.88 34.37 5.14
CA ASP A 41 34.89 35.38 4.77
C ASP A 41 34.13 35.02 3.47
N THR A 42 34.81 34.37 2.53
CA THR A 42 34.20 33.88 1.29
C THR A 42 33.18 32.78 1.56
N GLU A 43 33.48 31.82 2.44
CA GLU A 43 32.52 30.77 2.83
C GLU A 43 31.37 31.31 3.70
N GLN A 44 31.60 32.35 4.51
CA GLN A 44 30.54 33.06 5.23
C GLN A 44 29.59 33.79 4.27
N LYS A 45 30.12 34.49 3.26
CA LYS A 45 29.30 35.10 2.19
C LYS A 45 28.48 34.06 1.43
N ARG A 46 29.06 32.87 1.22
CA ARG A 46 28.36 31.75 0.59
C ARG A 46 27.23 31.21 1.48
N LEU A 47 27.43 31.14 2.79
CA LEU A 47 26.38 30.77 3.75
C LEU A 47 25.17 31.70 3.66
N LEU A 48 25.39 33.01 3.57
CA LEU A 48 24.35 34.04 3.44
C LEU A 48 23.59 34.00 2.09
N ALA A 49 24.07 33.24 1.12
CA ALA A 49 23.44 33.07 -0.20
C ALA A 49 22.89 31.65 -0.40
N LEU A 50 22.93 30.81 0.64
CA LEU A 50 22.71 29.37 0.53
C LEU A 50 21.23 28.99 0.39
N ASP A 51 20.32 29.89 0.78
CA ASP A 51 18.87 29.79 0.58
C ASP A 51 18.42 30.20 -0.84
N GLY A 52 19.35 30.68 -1.68
CA GLY A 52 19.09 31.16 -3.03
C GLY A 52 18.70 32.65 -3.11
N SER A 53 18.57 33.32 -1.96
CA SER A 53 18.31 34.75 -1.87
C SER A 53 19.63 35.53 -1.74
N LYS A 54 19.64 36.80 -2.15
CA LYS A 54 20.77 37.73 -1.99
C LYS A 54 20.41 38.89 -1.08
N ASP A 55 19.63 38.61 -0.05
CA ASP A 55 19.21 39.57 0.98
C ASP A 55 20.23 39.69 2.12
N GLY A 56 21.20 38.77 2.18
CA GLY A 56 22.26 38.76 3.19
C GLY A 56 21.80 38.17 4.52
N LEU A 57 20.73 37.37 4.52
CA LEU A 57 20.21 36.69 5.70
C LEU A 57 20.42 35.17 5.60
N VAL A 58 20.41 34.47 6.73
CA VAL A 58 20.43 33.00 6.75
C VAL A 58 19.00 32.46 6.83
N THR A 59 18.46 31.87 5.75
CA THR A 59 17.09 31.29 5.77
C THR A 59 17.09 29.79 5.45
N LEU A 60 17.72 28.98 6.31
CA LEU A 60 17.89 27.53 6.10
C LEU A 60 16.83 26.67 6.79
N SER A 61 16.03 27.26 7.69
CA SER A 61 14.93 26.63 8.41
C SER A 61 13.68 27.50 8.34
N ARG A 62 12.51 26.87 8.53
CA ARG A 62 11.24 27.59 8.75
C ARG A 62 11.16 28.25 10.14
N ASP A 63 12.03 27.84 11.06
CA ASP A 63 12.16 28.42 12.39
C ASP A 63 13.22 29.52 12.38
N GLU A 64 12.77 30.77 12.55
CA GLU A 64 13.65 31.95 12.61
C GLU A 64 14.67 31.88 13.75
N THR A 65 14.35 31.17 14.85
CA THR A 65 15.29 30.96 15.97
C THR A 65 16.49 30.13 15.52
N VAL A 66 16.23 29.07 14.74
CA VAL A 66 17.30 28.21 14.19
C VAL A 66 18.17 29.00 13.23
N ASN A 67 17.56 29.85 12.38
CA ASN A 67 18.29 30.72 11.46
C ASN A 67 19.21 31.70 12.20
N GLY A 68 18.71 32.37 13.23
CA GLY A 68 19.52 33.27 14.06
C GLY A 68 20.65 32.56 14.80
N GLN A 69 20.43 31.32 15.26
CA GLN A 69 21.48 30.49 15.86
C GLN A 69 22.59 30.11 14.87
N ILE A 70 22.23 29.83 13.61
CA ILE A 70 23.21 29.52 12.55
C ILE A 70 24.05 30.76 12.25
N GLU A 71 23.42 31.92 12.06
CA GLU A 71 24.12 33.18 11.80
C GLU A 71 25.07 33.52 12.95
N TYR A 72 24.59 33.48 14.19
CA TYR A 72 25.43 33.74 15.36
C TYR A 72 26.63 32.78 15.46
N ALA A 73 26.42 31.50 15.19
CA ALA A 73 27.47 30.49 15.29
C ALA A 73 28.49 30.57 14.13
N LEU A 74 28.04 30.65 12.89
CA LEU A 74 28.92 30.52 11.71
C LEU A 74 29.44 31.86 11.19
N ILE A 75 28.80 32.98 11.55
CA ILE A 75 29.30 34.32 11.26
C ILE A 75 30.02 34.84 12.51
N SER A 76 29.27 35.31 13.52
CA SER A 76 29.82 36.05 14.65
C SER A 76 30.85 35.25 15.46
N LYS A 77 30.58 33.99 15.79
CA LYS A 77 31.53 33.16 16.57
C LYS A 77 32.74 32.72 15.76
N VAL A 78 32.62 32.56 14.45
CA VAL A 78 33.77 32.25 13.60
C VAL A 78 34.68 33.47 13.47
N ASP A 79 34.11 34.68 13.36
CA ASP A 79 34.88 35.94 13.38
C ASP A 79 35.63 36.10 14.71
N ASP A 80 34.94 35.85 15.84
CA ASP A 80 35.57 35.84 17.18
C ASP A 80 36.76 34.86 17.21
N LEU A 81 36.62 33.65 16.64
CA LEU A 81 37.68 32.65 16.60
C LEU A 81 38.84 33.05 15.67
N GLN A 82 38.56 33.67 14.51
CA GLN A 82 39.60 34.22 13.63
C GLN A 82 40.42 35.29 14.34
N GLU A 83 39.78 36.17 15.11
CA GLU A 83 40.45 37.19 15.94
C GLU A 83 41.31 36.53 17.02
N GLN A 84 40.75 35.58 17.77
CA GLN A 84 41.46 34.86 18.83
C GLN A 84 42.72 34.15 18.31
N ILE A 85 42.61 33.43 17.19
CA ILE A 85 43.76 32.72 16.59
C ILE A 85 44.84 33.73 16.15
N GLU A 86 44.44 34.86 15.55
CA GLU A 86 45.40 35.84 15.05
C GLU A 86 46.13 36.58 16.17
N LEU A 87 45.42 36.91 17.25
CA LEU A 87 45.97 37.65 18.40
C LEU A 87 46.70 36.74 19.43
N ASP A 88 46.57 35.42 19.33
CA ASP A 88 47.23 34.49 20.24
C ASP A 88 48.77 34.62 20.18
N SER A 89 49.40 34.92 21.32
CA SER A 89 50.85 35.15 21.42
C SER A 89 51.67 33.85 21.55
N VAL A 90 51.02 32.71 21.79
CA VAL A 90 51.64 31.39 21.98
C VAL A 90 51.69 30.61 20.67
N LEU A 91 50.69 30.78 19.79
CA LEU A 91 50.62 30.09 18.50
C LEU A 91 51.69 30.58 17.51
N THR A 92 52.40 29.64 16.90
CA THR A 92 53.33 29.92 15.80
C THR A 92 52.58 30.27 14.51
N ALA A 93 53.22 31.01 13.60
CA ALA A 93 52.58 31.40 12.33
C ALA A 93 52.02 30.21 11.51
N PRO A 94 52.71 29.05 11.40
CA PRO A 94 52.14 27.86 10.73
C PRO A 94 50.90 27.29 11.44
N LEU A 95 50.85 27.32 12.77
CA LEU A 95 49.69 26.84 13.53
C LEU A 95 48.49 27.79 13.38
N LYS A 96 48.72 29.11 13.33
CA LYS A 96 47.66 30.07 13.01
C LYS A 96 47.04 29.78 11.64
N VAL A 97 47.88 29.56 10.62
CA VAL A 97 47.40 29.17 9.28
C VAL A 97 46.63 27.85 9.32
N LYS A 98 47.09 26.84 10.08
CA LYS A 98 46.38 25.56 10.25
C LYS A 98 44.95 25.79 10.74
N TYR A 99 44.76 26.55 11.81
CA TYR A 99 43.44 26.72 12.42
C TYR A 99 42.52 27.64 11.60
N VAL A 100 43.02 28.71 11.00
CA VAL A 100 42.19 29.53 10.09
C VAL A 100 41.71 28.71 8.88
N ARG A 101 42.56 27.85 8.31
CA ARG A 101 42.13 26.89 7.26
C ARG A 101 41.17 25.82 7.76
N GLY A 102 41.26 25.46 9.05
CA GLY A 102 40.29 24.59 9.69
C GLY A 102 38.91 25.24 9.78
N LEU A 103 38.82 26.53 10.10
CA LEU A 103 37.57 27.30 10.08
C LEU A 103 36.98 27.39 8.66
N GLU A 104 37.81 27.64 7.64
CA GLU A 104 37.41 27.58 6.22
C GLU A 104 36.80 26.20 5.89
N THR A 105 37.48 25.12 6.29
CA THR A 105 37.04 23.74 6.04
C THR A 105 35.74 23.42 6.76
N MET A 106 35.58 23.90 8.00
CA MET A 106 34.38 23.74 8.80
C MET A 106 33.17 24.41 8.14
N LEU A 107 33.31 25.67 7.73
CA LEU A 107 32.25 26.41 7.05
C LEU A 107 31.91 25.78 5.70
N SER A 108 32.91 25.47 4.88
CA SER A 108 32.69 24.81 3.60
C SER A 108 32.01 23.46 3.79
N GLY A 109 32.41 22.69 4.81
CA GLY A 109 31.80 21.43 5.20
C GLY A 109 30.32 21.58 5.59
N TYR A 110 29.96 22.62 6.36
CA TYR A 110 28.56 22.92 6.66
C TYR A 110 27.79 23.30 5.39
N ASN A 111 28.30 24.28 4.63
CA ASN A 111 27.68 24.80 3.40
C ASN A 111 27.39 23.69 2.38
N ASN A 112 28.33 22.76 2.19
CA ASN A 112 28.21 21.63 1.26
C ASN A 112 27.16 20.59 1.69
N ASN A 113 26.70 20.62 2.94
CA ASN A 113 25.78 19.64 3.51
C ASN A 113 24.49 20.26 4.06
N ALA A 114 24.30 21.59 4.01
CA ALA A 114 23.23 22.34 4.68
C ALA A 114 21.77 22.02 4.29
N GLN A 115 21.55 21.01 3.44
CA GLN A 115 20.23 20.54 3.00
C GLN A 115 20.14 19.00 2.97
N LYS A 116 21.14 18.31 3.51
CA LYS A 116 21.15 16.85 3.57
C LYS A 116 20.54 16.38 4.88
N LYS A 117 19.77 15.29 4.82
CA LYS A 117 19.03 14.73 5.96
C LYS A 117 19.90 14.46 7.19
N ASP A 118 21.15 14.04 7.00
CA ASP A 118 22.09 13.70 8.10
C ASP A 118 22.76 14.94 8.73
N PHE A 119 22.48 16.13 8.21
CA PHE A 119 23.10 17.40 8.59
C PHE A 119 22.00 18.44 8.84
N PRO A 120 21.26 18.33 9.96
CA PRO A 120 20.19 19.28 10.26
C PRO A 120 20.76 20.70 10.45
N PRO A 121 20.05 21.77 10.03
CA PRO A 121 20.55 23.14 10.15
C PRO A 121 20.98 23.53 11.58
N SER A 122 20.30 22.97 12.59
CA SER A 122 20.62 23.14 14.01
C SER A 122 22.00 22.60 14.44
N LEU A 123 22.77 21.96 13.56
CA LEU A 123 24.12 21.49 13.90
C LEU A 123 25.14 22.62 14.07
N ALA A 124 24.86 23.82 13.55
CA ALA A 124 25.83 24.91 13.46
C ALA A 124 26.47 25.31 14.82
N PRO A 125 25.70 25.59 15.89
CA PRO A 125 26.29 25.96 17.18
C PRO A 125 27.17 24.86 17.79
N GLU A 126 26.70 23.62 17.68
CA GLU A 126 27.41 22.44 18.19
C GLU A 126 28.72 22.22 17.43
N LEU A 127 28.70 22.38 16.09
CA LEU A 127 29.88 22.22 15.23
C LEU A 127 31.00 23.21 15.60
N VAL A 128 30.67 24.49 15.80
CA VAL A 128 31.65 25.52 16.16
C VAL A 128 32.24 25.26 17.54
N THR A 129 31.39 24.89 18.50
CA THR A 129 31.83 24.53 19.86
C THR A 129 32.75 23.30 19.84
N ALA A 130 32.43 22.30 19.01
CA ALA A 130 33.25 21.10 18.85
C ALA A 130 34.60 21.42 18.19
N TYR A 131 34.62 22.31 17.20
CA TYR A 131 35.85 22.79 16.56
C TYR A 131 36.79 23.47 17.56
N GLU A 132 36.28 24.40 18.36
CA GLU A 132 37.06 25.11 19.38
C GLU A 132 37.69 24.13 20.39
N ARG A 133 36.90 23.16 20.87
CA ARG A 133 37.40 22.12 21.78
C ARG A 133 38.44 21.20 21.13
N ALA A 134 38.22 20.82 19.88
CA ALA A 134 39.17 20.00 19.13
C ALA A 134 40.48 20.75 18.86
N MET A 135 40.42 22.04 18.53
CA MET A 135 41.57 22.91 18.39
C MET A 135 42.37 22.97 19.70
N ALA A 136 41.71 23.15 20.85
CA ALA A 136 42.38 23.17 22.16
C ALA A 136 43.09 21.84 22.51
N LEU A 137 42.59 20.70 22.04
CA LEU A 137 43.25 19.40 22.17
C LEU A 137 44.44 19.27 21.20
N ASP A 138 44.25 19.68 19.95
CA ASP A 138 45.26 19.62 18.91
C ASP A 138 46.49 20.51 19.22
N ILE A 139 46.28 21.70 19.79
CA ILE A 139 47.37 22.57 20.28
C ILE A 139 48.26 21.85 21.31
N LYS A 140 47.66 20.96 22.11
CA LYS A 140 48.35 20.13 23.11
C LYS A 140 48.85 18.79 22.53
N ASN A 141 48.77 18.62 21.20
CA ASN A 141 49.06 17.39 20.47
C ASN A 141 48.27 16.16 20.99
N LYS A 142 47.04 16.40 21.47
CA LYS A 142 46.13 15.34 21.93
C LYS A 142 45.15 14.94 20.82
N SER A 143 44.66 13.71 20.90
CA SER A 143 43.67 13.16 19.97
C SER A 143 42.34 13.93 20.04
N ILE A 144 41.76 14.26 18.87
CA ILE A 144 40.40 14.81 18.75
C ILE A 144 39.29 13.74 18.83
N GLU A 145 39.65 12.46 18.84
CA GLU A 145 38.71 11.33 18.84
C GLU A 145 37.62 11.41 19.93
N PRO A 146 37.90 11.79 21.19
CA PRO A 146 36.85 11.92 22.21
C PRO A 146 35.77 12.94 21.85
N ILE A 147 36.14 14.00 21.11
CA ILE A 147 35.19 15.01 20.62
C ILE A 147 34.36 14.39 19.50
N VAL A 148 34.98 13.76 18.50
CA VAL A 148 34.23 13.12 17.41
C VAL A 148 33.28 12.03 17.92
N HIS A 149 33.68 11.27 18.95
CA HIS A 149 32.86 10.23 19.56
C HIS A 149 31.62 10.79 20.29
N SER A 150 31.75 11.94 20.96
CA SER A 150 30.67 12.55 21.75
C SER A 150 29.62 13.34 20.95
N HIS A 151 29.86 13.59 19.65
CA HIS A 151 28.98 14.44 18.81
C HIS A 151 28.23 13.62 17.74
N SER A 152 27.28 14.23 17.03
CA SER A 152 26.55 13.57 15.93
C SER A 152 27.46 13.17 14.76
N TYR A 153 26.97 12.30 13.85
CA TYR A 153 27.69 11.97 12.62
C TYR A 153 28.04 13.20 11.80
N GLY A 154 27.08 14.12 11.62
CA GLY A 154 27.26 15.32 10.81
C GLY A 154 28.37 16.23 11.35
N VAL A 155 28.34 16.51 12.66
CA VAL A 155 29.39 17.30 13.34
C VAL A 155 30.73 16.60 13.22
N GLY A 156 30.80 15.33 13.60
CA GLY A 156 32.05 14.57 13.59
C GLY A 156 32.68 14.46 12.20
N LYS A 157 31.86 14.30 11.15
CA LYS A 157 32.33 14.19 9.77
C LYS A 157 33.00 15.48 9.29
N ILE A 158 32.37 16.64 9.53
CA ILE A 158 32.97 17.93 9.17
C ILE A 158 34.21 18.18 10.03
N LEU A 159 34.13 17.90 11.32
CA LEU A 159 35.21 18.12 12.27
C LEU A 159 36.48 17.35 11.89
N VAL A 160 36.38 16.08 11.50
CA VAL A 160 37.55 15.27 11.11
C VAL A 160 38.31 15.90 9.92
N GLU A 161 37.60 16.43 8.93
CA GLU A 161 38.23 17.05 7.76
C GLU A 161 39.05 18.30 8.13
N CYS A 162 38.63 19.03 9.17
CA CYS A 162 39.30 20.25 9.65
C CYS A 162 40.70 20.00 10.22
N PHE A 163 41.04 18.76 10.60
CA PHE A 163 42.31 18.40 11.27
C PHE A 163 43.16 17.42 10.46
N THR A 164 42.95 17.32 9.14
CA THR A 164 43.69 16.40 8.25
C THR A 164 45.08 16.90 7.86
N PHE A 165 45.36 18.21 7.97
CA PHE A 165 46.65 18.78 7.57
C PHE A 165 47.10 19.98 8.44
N PRO A 166 48.21 19.87 9.18
CA PRO A 166 48.88 18.63 9.58
C PRO A 166 47.92 17.68 10.34
N GLU A 167 47.99 16.38 10.05
CA GLU A 167 47.06 15.37 10.57
C GLU A 167 47.14 15.26 12.11
N ASN A 168 46.01 15.44 12.80
CA ASN A 168 45.90 15.16 14.24
C ASN A 168 45.90 13.63 14.50
N PRO A 169 46.52 13.13 15.60
CA PRO A 169 46.53 11.71 15.94
C PRO A 169 45.14 11.04 15.99
N GLY A 170 44.09 11.81 16.29
CA GLY A 170 42.71 11.34 16.37
C GLY A 170 41.98 11.19 15.04
N VAL A 171 42.51 11.66 13.91
CA VAL A 171 41.80 11.63 12.60
C VAL A 171 41.49 10.21 12.16
N LYS A 172 42.49 9.33 12.13
CA LYS A 172 42.33 7.93 11.69
C LYS A 172 41.34 7.13 12.55
N PRO A 173 41.45 7.09 13.89
CA PRO A 173 40.47 6.38 14.71
C PRO A 173 39.08 7.01 14.63
N SER A 174 38.98 8.34 14.52
CA SER A 174 37.69 9.04 14.33
C SER A 174 36.97 8.62 13.04
N ARG A 175 37.70 8.38 11.94
CA ARG A 175 37.08 7.88 10.69
C ARG A 175 36.41 6.52 10.87
N ILE A 176 36.99 5.63 11.67
CA ILE A 176 36.40 4.33 11.99
C ILE A 176 35.10 4.52 12.78
N ALA A 177 35.11 5.37 13.81
CA ALA A 177 33.91 5.70 14.58
C ALA A 177 32.80 6.35 13.72
N LEU A 178 33.17 7.18 12.74
CA LEU A 178 32.20 7.79 11.82
C LEU A 178 31.56 6.78 10.88
N VAL A 179 32.27 5.73 10.45
CA VAL A 179 31.68 4.62 9.69
C VAL A 179 30.60 3.95 10.53
N GLU A 180 30.85 3.67 11.81
CA GLU A 180 29.83 3.09 12.69
C GLU A 180 28.59 3.99 12.79
N LYS A 181 28.79 5.28 13.07
CA LYS A 181 27.69 6.26 13.19
C LYS A 181 26.87 6.34 11.90
N TYR A 182 27.53 6.37 10.74
CA TYR A 182 26.86 6.37 9.44
C TYR A 182 25.99 5.12 9.26
N LEU A 183 26.54 3.94 9.53
CA LEU A 183 25.82 2.68 9.34
C LEU A 183 24.65 2.50 10.32
N ARG A 184 24.70 3.11 11.50
CA ARG A 184 23.55 3.17 12.42
C ARG A 184 22.45 4.11 11.95
N LEU A 185 22.80 5.19 11.23
CA LEU A 185 21.82 6.10 10.61
C LEU A 185 21.21 5.52 9.33
N HIS A 186 21.96 4.66 8.63
CA HIS A 186 21.55 4.03 7.38
C HIS A 186 21.67 2.49 7.47
N PRO A 187 20.79 1.82 8.22
CA PRO A 187 20.86 0.38 8.42
C PRO A 187 20.89 -0.46 7.13
N ASN A 188 20.24 0.03 6.08
CA ASN A 188 20.24 -0.58 4.75
C ASN A 188 21.65 -0.70 4.12
N GLU A 189 22.60 0.15 4.53
CA GLU A 189 23.99 0.14 4.06
C GLU A 189 24.91 -0.78 4.88
N ILE A 190 24.44 -1.35 6.00
CA ILE A 190 25.23 -2.22 6.88
C ILE A 190 25.75 -3.43 6.12
N LEU A 191 24.86 -4.26 5.58
CA LEU A 191 25.25 -5.53 4.94
C LEU A 191 26.17 -5.31 3.72
N PRO A 192 25.87 -4.38 2.77
CA PRO A 192 26.80 -4.08 1.68
C PRO A 192 28.18 -3.60 2.17
N THR A 193 28.23 -2.82 3.24
CA THR A 193 29.50 -2.28 3.76
C THR A 193 30.31 -3.35 4.48
N LEU A 194 29.67 -4.17 5.33
CA LEU A 194 30.32 -5.26 6.04
C LEU A 194 30.76 -6.39 5.09
N GLN A 195 30.09 -6.56 3.95
CA GLN A 195 30.51 -7.54 2.95
C GLN A 195 31.90 -7.23 2.38
N ARG A 196 32.21 -5.93 2.24
CA ARG A 196 33.53 -5.44 1.81
C ARG A 196 34.51 -5.26 2.98
N ASN A 197 34.00 -5.05 4.19
CA ASN A 197 34.79 -4.68 5.37
C ASN A 197 34.37 -5.50 6.62
N SER A 198 34.45 -6.83 6.53
CA SER A 198 34.00 -7.75 7.60
C SER A 198 34.77 -7.61 8.92
N GLU A 199 35.98 -7.05 8.85
CA GLU A 199 36.93 -6.90 9.96
C GLU A 199 36.69 -5.64 10.80
N LEU A 200 35.65 -4.85 10.52
CA LEU A 200 35.35 -3.66 11.32
C LEU A 200 35.10 -4.06 12.79
N PRO A 201 35.65 -3.32 13.77
CA PRO A 201 35.55 -3.68 15.20
C PRO A 201 34.12 -3.83 15.72
N PHE A 202 33.18 -3.07 15.16
CA PHE A 202 31.77 -3.03 15.54
C PHE A 202 30.88 -3.90 14.63
N ALA A 203 31.45 -4.75 13.78
CA ALA A 203 30.69 -5.56 12.81
C ALA A 203 29.63 -6.45 13.48
N ASP A 204 29.94 -7.06 14.63
CA ASP A 204 28.99 -7.93 15.35
C ASP A 204 27.76 -7.13 15.83
N SER A 205 27.99 -5.94 16.40
CA SER A 205 26.88 -5.06 16.81
C SER A 205 26.03 -4.64 15.62
N LEU A 206 26.64 -4.30 14.48
CA LEU A 206 25.91 -3.90 13.28
C LEU A 206 25.17 -5.06 12.61
N ILE A 207 25.68 -6.30 12.69
CA ILE A 207 24.98 -7.49 12.19
C ILE A 207 23.63 -7.64 12.90
N VAL A 208 23.56 -7.41 14.21
CA VAL A 208 22.30 -7.43 14.97
C VAL A 208 21.35 -6.33 14.48
N VAL A 209 21.85 -5.11 14.30
CA VAL A 209 21.04 -3.99 13.78
C VAL A 209 20.46 -4.33 12.40
N ALA A 210 21.27 -4.86 11.49
CA ALA A 210 20.82 -5.24 10.15
C ALA A 210 19.77 -6.35 10.17
N ALA A 211 19.88 -7.31 11.11
CA ALA A 211 18.89 -8.38 11.24
C ALA A 211 17.52 -7.82 11.65
N HIS A 212 17.48 -6.85 12.55
CA HIS A 212 16.24 -6.23 13.02
C HIS A 212 15.64 -5.21 12.03
N ASP A 213 16.47 -4.56 11.22
CA ASP A 213 16.03 -3.59 10.21
C ASP A 213 15.29 -4.25 9.05
N ASP A 214 15.91 -5.24 8.41
CA ASP A 214 15.31 -5.98 7.29
C ASP A 214 15.69 -7.46 7.36
N ILE A 215 14.84 -8.24 8.03
CA ILE A 215 15.00 -9.68 8.25
C ILE A 215 15.12 -10.43 6.91
N ARG A 216 14.40 -9.98 5.86
CA ARG A 216 14.38 -10.66 4.55
C ARG A 216 15.66 -10.40 3.78
N LYS A 217 16.14 -9.16 3.76
CA LYS A 217 17.45 -8.83 3.21
C LYS A 217 18.54 -9.58 3.97
N PHE A 218 18.51 -9.54 5.30
CA PHE A 218 19.47 -10.25 6.15
C PHE A 218 19.51 -11.75 5.87
N TYR A 219 18.34 -12.41 5.80
CA TYR A 219 18.19 -13.82 5.46
C TYR A 219 18.92 -14.20 4.17
N ASN A 220 18.87 -13.34 3.14
CA ASN A 220 19.53 -13.59 1.85
C ASN A 220 21.07 -13.47 1.89
N TYR A 221 21.63 -12.76 2.86
CA TYR A 221 23.08 -12.66 3.05
C TYR A 221 23.67 -13.85 3.82
N VAL A 222 22.87 -14.53 4.65
CA VAL A 222 23.34 -15.68 5.46
C VAL A 222 23.96 -16.80 4.61
N PRO A 223 23.34 -17.31 3.52
CA PRO A 223 23.86 -18.49 2.81
C PRO A 223 25.07 -18.18 1.93
N VAL A 224 25.43 -16.90 1.75
CA VAL A 224 26.54 -16.49 0.90
C VAL A 224 27.86 -17.04 1.46
N ASN A 225 28.67 -17.63 0.60
CA ASN A 225 29.96 -18.21 0.97
C ASN A 225 31.09 -17.15 0.96
N ASP A 226 30.96 -16.13 1.80
CA ASP A 226 31.97 -15.10 2.02
C ASP A 226 32.27 -14.92 3.52
N ARG A 227 33.20 -14.00 3.86
CA ARG A 227 33.60 -13.72 5.24
C ARG A 227 32.42 -13.20 6.08
N LEU A 228 31.56 -12.37 5.51
CA LEU A 228 30.39 -11.83 6.21
C LEU A 228 29.37 -12.93 6.50
N GLY A 229 29.04 -13.77 5.51
CA GLY A 229 28.14 -14.91 5.69
C GLY A 229 28.67 -15.88 6.75
N ALA A 230 29.97 -16.17 6.77
CA ALA A 230 30.58 -16.98 7.81
C ALA A 230 30.47 -16.32 9.20
N LYS A 231 30.68 -15.00 9.29
CA LYS A 231 30.53 -14.24 10.53
C LYS A 231 29.09 -14.23 11.05
N ILE A 232 28.11 -14.04 10.17
CA ILE A 232 26.69 -14.10 10.48
C ILE A 232 26.30 -15.50 11.01
N ARG A 233 26.70 -16.57 10.32
CA ARG A 233 26.36 -17.95 10.72
C ARG A 233 26.93 -18.35 12.09
N ASN A 234 28.08 -17.78 12.46
CA ASN A 234 28.74 -18.05 13.75
C ASN A 234 28.41 -17.02 14.85
N HIS A 235 27.56 -16.04 14.55
CA HIS A 235 27.22 -14.96 15.47
C HIS A 235 26.52 -15.49 16.72
N GLN A 236 26.74 -14.87 17.88
CA GLN A 236 26.24 -15.40 19.16
C GLN A 236 24.82 -14.95 19.53
N ASP A 237 24.36 -13.84 18.96
CA ASP A 237 23.01 -13.29 19.17
C ASP A 237 21.90 -14.31 18.82
N PRO A 238 20.90 -14.53 19.70
CA PRO A 238 19.84 -15.51 19.48
C PRO A 238 18.99 -15.25 18.23
N PHE A 239 18.72 -13.98 17.91
CA PHE A 239 17.90 -13.62 16.74
C PHE A 239 18.66 -13.91 15.46
N VAL A 240 19.93 -13.48 15.37
CA VAL A 240 20.82 -13.77 14.25
C VAL A 240 21.00 -15.28 14.06
N LYS A 241 21.19 -16.05 15.14
CA LYS A 241 21.27 -17.52 15.09
C LYS A 241 20.01 -18.15 14.53
N THR A 242 18.83 -17.70 14.98
CA THR A 242 17.54 -18.21 14.52
C THR A 242 17.35 -17.99 13.03
N ILE A 243 17.56 -16.76 12.54
CA ILE A 243 17.49 -16.45 11.12
C ILE A 243 18.56 -17.21 10.33
N SER A 244 19.75 -17.39 10.91
CA SER A 244 20.82 -18.16 10.26
C SER A 244 20.45 -19.64 10.08
N LYS A 245 19.89 -20.28 11.11
CA LYS A 245 19.39 -21.67 11.05
C LYS A 245 18.28 -21.81 10.00
N MET A 246 17.41 -20.79 9.88
CA MET A 246 16.39 -20.75 8.83
C MET A 246 16.99 -20.68 7.43
N ALA A 247 17.93 -19.76 7.20
CA ALA A 247 18.46 -19.47 5.87
C ALA A 247 19.32 -20.58 5.28
N VAL A 248 19.94 -21.41 6.12
CA VAL A 248 20.66 -22.61 5.67
C VAL A 248 19.74 -23.81 5.40
N SER A 249 18.46 -23.74 5.78
CA SER A 249 17.48 -24.80 5.52
C SER A 249 16.89 -24.68 4.12
N LYS A 250 16.78 -25.81 3.41
CA LYS A 250 16.14 -25.89 2.08
C LYS A 250 14.69 -25.38 2.07
N SER A 251 14.03 -25.36 3.24
CA SER A 251 12.65 -24.92 3.43
C SER A 251 12.54 -23.73 4.40
N GLY A 252 13.59 -22.90 4.48
CA GLY A 252 13.70 -21.80 5.44
C GLY A 252 12.51 -20.85 5.49
N GLN A 253 11.85 -20.61 4.35
CA GLN A 253 10.63 -19.80 4.23
C GLN A 253 9.47 -20.31 5.12
N LEU A 254 9.39 -21.62 5.38
CA LEU A 254 8.34 -22.24 6.19
C LEU A 254 8.48 -21.96 7.71
N TYR A 255 9.59 -21.38 8.16
CA TYR A 255 9.74 -21.01 9.58
C TYR A 255 9.36 -19.55 9.87
N PHE A 256 9.32 -18.68 8.86
CA PHE A 256 9.00 -17.25 9.05
C PHE A 256 7.71 -16.99 9.83
N PRO A 257 6.59 -17.70 9.57
CA PRO A 257 5.36 -17.54 10.34
C PRO A 257 5.51 -17.73 11.85
N PHE A 258 6.58 -18.41 12.28
CA PHE A 258 6.80 -18.83 13.66
C PHE A 258 8.02 -18.18 14.31
N ILE A 259 8.68 -17.20 13.67
CA ILE A 259 9.89 -16.55 14.22
C ILE A 259 9.66 -16.04 15.64
N ASP A 260 8.55 -15.34 15.90
CA ASP A 260 8.24 -14.82 17.25
C ASP A 260 8.11 -15.96 18.28
N LEU A 261 7.52 -17.10 17.90
CA LEU A 261 7.40 -18.27 18.77
C LEU A 261 8.75 -18.97 18.99
N LEU A 262 9.58 -19.08 17.95
CA LEU A 262 10.93 -19.64 18.02
C LEU A 262 11.80 -18.79 18.97
N MET A 263 11.76 -17.47 18.82
CA MET A 263 12.50 -16.53 19.67
C MET A 263 12.05 -16.57 21.14
N LYS A 264 10.76 -16.85 21.38
CA LYS A 264 10.20 -17.00 22.73
C LYS A 264 10.29 -18.45 23.25
N ASN A 265 10.99 -19.35 22.55
CA ASN A 265 11.11 -20.77 22.87
C ASN A 265 9.74 -21.48 23.08
N LYS A 266 8.67 -20.99 22.44
CA LYS A 266 7.32 -21.57 22.50
C LYS A 266 7.12 -22.72 21.50
N ILE A 267 7.99 -22.79 20.49
CA ILE A 267 8.06 -23.88 19.51
C ILE A 267 9.52 -24.09 19.14
N SER A 268 9.90 -25.32 18.78
CA SER A 268 11.23 -25.64 18.26
C SER A 268 11.22 -25.79 16.73
N PHE A 269 12.40 -25.73 16.09
CA PHE A 269 12.52 -26.04 14.67
C PHE A 269 12.09 -27.48 14.38
N GLU A 270 12.42 -28.38 15.30
CA GLU A 270 12.13 -29.81 15.22
C GLU A 270 10.62 -30.08 15.29
N ASP A 271 9.84 -29.27 16.03
CA ASP A 271 8.38 -29.35 16.04
C ASP A 271 7.75 -28.89 14.72
N ILE A 272 8.30 -27.83 14.12
CA ILE A 272 7.85 -27.36 12.80
C ILE A 272 8.22 -28.39 11.72
N ASP A 273 9.41 -29.00 11.81
CA ASP A 273 9.89 -30.00 10.87
C ASP A 273 9.01 -31.24 10.80
N LYS A 274 8.40 -31.66 11.92
CA LYS A 274 7.45 -32.78 11.98
C LYS A 274 6.19 -32.55 11.15
N VAL A 275 5.77 -31.29 10.96
CA VAL A 275 4.48 -30.97 10.34
C VAL A 275 4.62 -30.25 8.99
N LYS A 276 5.73 -29.57 8.71
CA LYS A 276 5.87 -28.68 7.54
C LYS A 276 5.76 -29.37 6.18
N ALA A 277 5.94 -30.69 6.13
CA ALA A 277 5.78 -31.49 4.90
C ALA A 277 4.33 -31.97 4.69
N ASP A 278 3.48 -31.91 5.72
CA ASP A 278 2.07 -32.28 5.67
C ASP A 278 1.20 -31.02 5.59
N ASN A 279 0.44 -30.88 4.50
CA ASN A 279 -0.35 -29.68 4.25
C ASN A 279 -1.41 -29.43 5.34
N LEU A 280 -2.04 -30.48 5.87
CA LEU A 280 -3.07 -30.36 6.91
C LEU A 280 -2.45 -29.98 8.25
N ALA A 281 -1.41 -30.70 8.69
CA ALA A 281 -0.76 -30.46 9.97
C ALA A 281 -0.08 -29.08 10.00
N TYR A 282 0.54 -28.67 8.89
CA TYR A 282 1.14 -27.34 8.79
C TYR A 282 0.09 -26.23 8.74
N TYR A 283 -1.01 -26.39 8.00
CA TYR A 283 -2.11 -25.42 8.00
C TYR A 283 -2.72 -25.25 9.39
N ARG A 284 -2.94 -26.36 10.11
CA ARG A 284 -3.38 -26.36 11.52
C ARG A 284 -2.43 -25.56 12.41
N LEU A 285 -1.13 -25.74 12.24
CA LEU A 285 -0.14 -24.99 13.02
C LEU A 285 -0.21 -23.49 12.71
N LEU A 286 -0.33 -23.10 11.43
CA LEU A 286 -0.50 -21.70 11.03
C LEU A 286 -1.76 -21.08 11.65
N VAL A 287 -2.91 -21.76 11.57
CA VAL A 287 -4.18 -21.29 12.16
C VAL A 287 -4.04 -21.13 13.68
N LYS A 288 -3.44 -22.11 14.36
CA LYS A 288 -3.19 -22.03 15.81
C LYS A 288 -2.33 -20.82 16.17
N THR A 289 -1.26 -20.58 15.40
CA THR A 289 -0.38 -19.41 15.60
C THR A 289 -1.12 -18.11 15.33
N ARG A 290 -1.99 -18.05 14.31
CA ARG A 290 -2.81 -16.87 14.01
C ARG A 290 -3.74 -16.52 15.16
N ILE A 291 -4.41 -17.52 15.75
CA ILE A 291 -5.29 -17.33 16.90
C ILE A 291 -4.51 -16.84 18.13
N ASP A 292 -3.34 -17.42 18.43
CA ASP A 292 -2.46 -16.96 19.51
C ASP A 292 -2.06 -15.49 19.32
N PHE A 293 -1.62 -15.13 18.11
CA PHE A 293 -1.18 -13.78 17.79
C PHE A 293 -2.34 -12.78 17.88
N ALA A 294 -3.51 -13.11 17.35
CA ALA A 294 -4.70 -12.29 17.47
C ALA A 294 -5.07 -12.04 18.94
N GLY A 295 -5.01 -13.06 19.79
CA GLY A 295 -5.26 -12.92 21.23
C GLY A 295 -4.26 -12.01 21.93
N ARG A 296 -2.97 -12.07 21.55
CA ARG A 296 -1.91 -11.23 22.13
C ARG A 296 -1.96 -9.77 21.69
N MET A 297 -2.48 -9.48 20.50
CA MET A 297 -2.67 -8.11 20.02
C MET A 297 -3.80 -7.39 20.76
N MET A 298 -4.71 -8.13 21.40
CA MET A 298 -5.79 -7.57 22.21
C MET A 298 -5.30 -7.10 23.58
N ALA A 299 -6.08 -6.22 24.21
CA ALA A 299 -5.84 -5.87 25.61
C ALA A 299 -5.99 -7.10 26.52
N PRO A 300 -5.18 -7.22 27.60
CA PRO A 300 -4.22 -6.24 28.11
C PRO A 300 -2.83 -6.29 27.47
N ALA A 301 -2.50 -7.35 26.72
CA ALA A 301 -1.14 -7.58 26.23
C ALA A 301 -0.68 -6.56 25.18
N LYS A 302 -1.55 -6.20 24.21
CA LYS A 302 -1.26 -5.26 23.11
C LYS A 302 0.10 -5.52 22.44
N ASP A 303 0.43 -6.79 22.29
CA ASP A 303 1.69 -7.26 21.71
C ASP A 303 1.71 -6.98 20.19
N THR A 304 2.91 -6.93 19.60
CA THR A 304 3.11 -6.82 18.15
C THR A 304 3.94 -8.01 17.66
N PRO A 305 3.29 -9.17 17.38
CA PRO A 305 4.00 -10.36 16.94
C PRO A 305 4.77 -10.12 15.63
N MET A 306 6.00 -10.64 15.57
CA MET A 306 6.83 -10.55 14.37
C MET A 306 6.23 -11.38 13.23
N GLU A 307 6.45 -10.94 11.98
CA GLU A 307 6.12 -11.72 10.77
C GLU A 307 4.64 -12.09 10.60
N MET A 308 3.72 -11.31 11.17
CA MET A 308 2.26 -11.47 11.02
C MET A 308 1.81 -11.54 9.55
N LEU A 309 2.45 -10.73 8.68
CA LEU A 309 2.18 -10.72 7.25
C LEU A 309 2.59 -12.04 6.59
N SER A 310 3.76 -12.59 6.95
CA SER A 310 4.25 -13.88 6.45
C SER A 310 3.36 -15.03 6.91
N LEU A 311 2.94 -15.02 8.18
CA LEU A 311 1.96 -15.96 8.70
C LEU A 311 0.66 -15.92 7.89
N THR A 312 0.12 -14.73 7.65
CA THR A 312 -1.12 -14.54 6.90
C THR A 312 -1.01 -15.06 5.47
N ARG A 313 0.07 -14.68 4.76
CA ARG A 313 0.32 -15.11 3.37
C ARG A 313 0.51 -16.62 3.28
N MET A 314 1.28 -17.22 4.19
CA MET A 314 1.52 -18.67 4.21
C MET A 314 0.23 -19.44 4.51
N MET A 315 -0.55 -18.97 5.50
CA MET A 315 -1.85 -19.55 5.85
C MET A 315 -2.83 -19.48 4.67
N ALA A 316 -2.90 -18.34 3.99
CA ALA A 316 -3.72 -18.17 2.80
C ALA A 316 -3.30 -19.10 1.66
N GLY A 317 -1.98 -19.17 1.37
CA GLY A 317 -1.43 -20.07 0.36
C GLY A 317 -1.79 -21.52 0.65
N LYS A 318 -1.61 -21.98 1.90
CA LYS A 318 -1.94 -23.36 2.29
C LYS A 318 -3.43 -23.67 2.33
N ALA A 319 -4.27 -22.73 2.78
CA ALA A 319 -5.72 -22.87 2.67
C ALA A 319 -6.15 -23.09 1.21
N LYS A 320 -5.60 -22.28 0.30
CA LYS A 320 -5.91 -22.33 -1.13
C LYS A 320 -5.43 -23.62 -1.78
N GLU A 321 -4.14 -23.93 -1.63
CA GLU A 321 -3.49 -25.09 -2.24
C GLU A 321 -4.08 -26.42 -1.76
N ALA A 322 -4.28 -26.58 -0.45
CA ALA A 322 -4.60 -27.88 0.12
C ALA A 322 -6.11 -28.18 0.17
N PHE A 323 -6.96 -27.15 0.13
CA PHE A 323 -8.39 -27.33 0.39
C PHE A 323 -9.26 -26.60 -0.63
N VAL A 324 -9.10 -25.28 -0.80
CA VAL A 324 -10.02 -24.49 -1.63
C VAL A 324 -9.98 -24.94 -3.09
N ARG A 325 -8.78 -25.14 -3.65
CA ARG A 325 -8.63 -25.63 -5.02
C ARG A 325 -9.21 -27.03 -5.21
N GLU A 326 -9.09 -27.90 -4.21
CA GLU A 326 -9.66 -29.25 -4.23
C GLU A 326 -11.19 -29.19 -4.27
N ILE A 327 -11.84 -28.50 -3.31
CA ILE A 327 -13.30 -28.41 -3.25
C ILE A 327 -13.90 -27.61 -4.42
N ASN A 328 -13.11 -26.71 -5.00
CA ASN A 328 -13.42 -25.99 -6.22
C ASN A 328 -13.29 -26.89 -7.45
N GLY A 329 -12.25 -27.72 -7.53
CA GLY A 329 -12.07 -28.70 -8.60
C GLY A 329 -13.22 -29.70 -8.64
N LEU A 330 -13.68 -30.15 -7.48
CA LEU A 330 -14.79 -31.11 -7.32
C LEU A 330 -16.18 -30.45 -7.29
N HIS A 331 -16.37 -29.30 -7.94
CA HIS A 331 -17.60 -28.50 -7.82
C HIS A 331 -18.86 -29.15 -8.42
N ASP A 332 -18.68 -30.10 -9.33
CA ASP A 332 -19.69 -30.95 -9.97
C ASP A 332 -19.99 -32.23 -9.16
N GLN A 333 -19.14 -32.57 -8.18
CA GLN A 333 -19.26 -33.79 -7.40
C GLN A 333 -20.22 -33.64 -6.21
N PRO A 334 -20.86 -34.75 -5.76
CA PRO A 334 -21.67 -34.75 -4.54
C PRO A 334 -20.89 -34.38 -3.28
N ASP A 335 -21.58 -33.76 -2.31
CA ASP A 335 -21.03 -33.27 -1.04
C ASP A 335 -20.05 -34.23 -0.31
N PRO A 336 -20.33 -35.55 -0.17
CA PRO A 336 -19.43 -36.47 0.53
C PRO A 336 -18.09 -36.68 -0.18
N VAL A 337 -18.05 -36.52 -1.50
CA VAL A 337 -16.81 -36.59 -2.29
C VAL A 337 -16.14 -35.23 -2.27
N ARG A 338 -16.88 -34.19 -2.65
CA ARG A 338 -16.38 -32.82 -2.82
C ARG A 338 -15.69 -32.28 -1.57
N PHE A 339 -16.30 -32.45 -0.40
CA PHE A 339 -15.82 -31.81 0.82
C PHE A 339 -15.06 -32.76 1.75
N LYS A 340 -14.66 -33.94 1.26
CA LYS A 340 -13.93 -34.94 2.04
C LYS A 340 -12.64 -34.38 2.65
N CYS A 341 -11.90 -33.56 1.90
CA CYS A 341 -10.66 -32.93 2.39
C CYS A 341 -10.88 -31.97 3.56
N LEU A 342 -12.11 -31.51 3.81
CA LEU A 342 -12.47 -30.62 4.92
C LEU A 342 -12.88 -31.37 6.19
N GLU A 343 -13.15 -32.68 6.11
CA GLU A 343 -13.56 -33.47 7.26
C GLU A 343 -12.61 -33.41 8.47
N PRO A 344 -11.27 -33.40 8.32
CA PRO A 344 -10.37 -33.33 9.47
C PRO A 344 -10.25 -31.91 10.07
N LEU A 345 -10.83 -30.89 9.44
CA LEU A 345 -10.74 -29.51 9.89
C LEU A 345 -11.75 -29.18 11.01
N THR A 346 -11.31 -28.31 11.90
CA THR A 346 -12.10 -27.72 12.99
C THR A 346 -12.89 -26.50 12.51
N ALA A 347 -13.84 -26.04 13.31
CA ALA A 347 -14.63 -24.84 13.00
C ALA A 347 -13.75 -23.59 12.80
N GLN A 348 -12.68 -23.43 13.59
CA GLN A 348 -11.73 -22.33 13.46
C GLN A 348 -10.92 -22.43 12.17
N GLU A 349 -10.42 -23.61 11.83
CA GLU A 349 -9.66 -23.83 10.59
C GLU A 349 -10.52 -23.57 9.33
N LEU A 350 -11.80 -23.94 9.38
CA LEU A 350 -12.79 -23.65 8.33
C LEU A 350 -13.15 -22.15 8.28
N TYR A 351 -13.26 -21.48 9.42
CA TYR A 351 -13.45 -20.03 9.49
C TYR A 351 -12.31 -19.29 8.79
N TYR A 352 -11.06 -19.62 9.12
CA TYR A 352 -9.90 -19.02 8.47
C TYR A 352 -9.86 -19.34 6.98
N LEU A 353 -10.20 -20.57 6.60
CA LEU A 353 -10.26 -21.00 5.20
C LEU A 353 -11.21 -20.10 4.40
N CYS A 354 -12.38 -19.74 4.93
CA CYS A 354 -13.28 -18.79 4.28
C CYS A 354 -12.64 -17.40 4.11
N VAL A 355 -12.14 -16.79 5.19
CA VAL A 355 -11.72 -15.38 5.15
C VAL A 355 -10.40 -15.16 4.40
N VAL A 356 -9.52 -16.16 4.31
CA VAL A 356 -8.23 -16.00 3.58
C VAL A 356 -8.28 -16.46 2.12
N SER A 357 -9.44 -16.89 1.63
CA SER A 357 -9.63 -17.38 0.26
C SER A 357 -10.76 -16.68 -0.50
N GLU A 358 -11.19 -15.51 -0.03
CA GLU A 358 -12.24 -14.68 -0.65
C GLU A 358 -12.10 -14.48 -2.16
N ASP A 359 -10.86 -14.39 -2.65
CA ASP A 359 -10.49 -14.18 -4.06
C ASP A 359 -10.54 -15.46 -4.92
N GLU A 360 -10.56 -16.65 -4.32
CA GLU A 360 -10.48 -17.94 -5.05
C GLU A 360 -11.66 -18.88 -4.75
N ILE A 361 -12.33 -18.75 -3.61
CA ILE A 361 -13.40 -19.66 -3.21
C ILE A 361 -14.67 -19.48 -4.04
N TYR A 362 -15.20 -20.57 -4.61
CA TYR A 362 -16.46 -20.49 -5.37
C TYR A 362 -17.63 -20.29 -4.43
N THR A 363 -18.72 -19.70 -4.94
CA THR A 363 -19.96 -19.55 -4.18
C THR A 363 -20.46 -20.86 -3.57
N SER A 364 -20.53 -21.94 -4.36
CA SER A 364 -20.95 -23.25 -3.86
C SER A 364 -19.97 -23.86 -2.85
N SER A 365 -18.67 -23.59 -3.01
CA SER A 365 -17.63 -24.01 -2.07
C SER A 365 -17.77 -23.27 -0.75
N TYR A 366 -17.94 -21.94 -0.77
CA TYR A 366 -18.16 -21.12 0.42
C TYR A 366 -19.38 -21.61 1.20
N LEU A 367 -20.52 -21.83 0.54
CA LEU A 367 -21.73 -22.30 1.21
C LEU A 367 -21.52 -23.67 1.87
N GLY A 368 -20.77 -24.56 1.21
CA GLY A 368 -20.40 -25.87 1.75
C GLY A 368 -19.46 -25.79 2.96
N VAL A 369 -18.48 -24.89 2.94
CA VAL A 369 -17.57 -24.62 4.06
C VAL A 369 -18.34 -23.96 5.22
N TYR A 370 -19.11 -22.91 4.94
CA TYR A 370 -19.92 -22.17 5.92
C TYR A 370 -20.83 -23.12 6.70
N LYS A 371 -21.56 -24.00 6.01
CA LYS A 371 -22.39 -25.03 6.65
C LYS A 371 -21.58 -25.93 7.58
N ARG A 372 -20.39 -26.36 7.14
CA ARG A 372 -19.51 -27.26 7.90
C ARG A 372 -18.90 -26.61 9.13
N ILE A 373 -18.65 -25.29 9.13
CA ILE A 373 -18.20 -24.56 10.32
C ILE A 373 -19.15 -24.85 11.49
N PHE A 374 -20.45 -24.62 11.30
CA PHE A 374 -21.44 -24.81 12.35
C PHE A 374 -21.69 -26.28 12.69
N GLN A 375 -21.60 -27.19 11.72
CA GLN A 375 -21.68 -28.65 11.97
C GLN A 375 -20.53 -29.17 12.84
N LYS A 376 -19.35 -28.54 12.78
CA LYS A 376 -18.18 -28.88 13.60
C LYS A 376 -18.24 -28.29 15.01
N MET A 377 -19.17 -27.37 15.28
CA MET A 377 -19.32 -26.76 16.60
C MET A 377 -20.25 -27.58 17.47
N LYS A 378 -19.88 -27.73 18.76
CA LYS A 378 -20.77 -28.33 19.77
C LYS A 378 -22.05 -27.50 19.96
N ILE A 379 -21.90 -26.19 19.93
CA ILE A 379 -23.01 -25.22 20.00
C ILE A 379 -22.86 -24.33 18.77
N PRO A 380 -23.73 -24.45 17.74
CA PRO A 380 -23.58 -23.78 16.46
C PRO A 380 -23.99 -22.30 16.54
N ARG A 381 -23.21 -21.54 17.30
CA ARG A 381 -23.46 -20.14 17.65
C ARG A 381 -22.39 -19.23 17.07
N GLY A 382 -22.78 -18.25 16.26
CA GLY A 382 -21.85 -17.35 15.57
C GLY A 382 -21.02 -16.48 16.52
N ASP A 383 -21.58 -16.04 17.64
CA ASP A 383 -20.82 -15.30 18.67
C ASP A 383 -19.69 -16.15 19.27
N SER A 384 -19.98 -17.43 19.54
CA SER A 384 -19.02 -18.39 20.08
C SER A 384 -17.90 -18.69 19.08
N LEU A 385 -18.22 -18.75 17.79
CA LEU A 385 -17.23 -18.90 16.72
C LEU A 385 -16.26 -17.72 16.70
N ILE A 386 -16.79 -16.50 16.66
CA ILE A 386 -16.01 -15.25 16.59
C ILE A 386 -15.13 -15.10 17.83
N MET A 387 -15.66 -15.40 19.01
CA MET A 387 -14.87 -15.39 20.25
C MET A 387 -13.76 -16.44 20.24
N SER A 388 -13.98 -17.62 19.65
CA SER A 388 -12.99 -18.70 19.61
C SER A 388 -11.74 -18.38 18.76
N VAL A 389 -11.83 -17.34 17.92
CA VAL A 389 -10.71 -16.82 17.11
C VAL A 389 -10.29 -15.41 17.55
N ASN A 390 -10.66 -14.99 18.76
CA ASN A 390 -10.33 -13.67 19.34
C ASN A 390 -10.85 -12.48 18.52
N GLY A 391 -11.94 -12.66 17.77
CA GLY A 391 -12.47 -11.64 16.87
C GLY A 391 -11.61 -11.39 15.62
N ASP A 392 -10.59 -12.19 15.35
CA ASP A 392 -9.74 -11.99 14.18
C ASP A 392 -10.53 -12.16 12.87
N TYR A 393 -10.35 -11.25 11.90
CA TYR A 393 -11.10 -11.21 10.64
C TYR A 393 -12.64 -11.17 10.75
N PHE A 394 -13.21 -10.81 11.91
CA PHE A 394 -14.68 -10.87 12.07
C PHE A 394 -15.44 -10.00 11.07
N ARG A 395 -14.89 -8.83 10.69
CA ARG A 395 -15.47 -7.96 9.66
C ARG A 395 -15.51 -8.64 8.30
N LYS A 396 -14.39 -9.22 7.89
CA LYS A 396 -14.30 -10.00 6.65
C LYS A 396 -15.27 -11.19 6.66
N PHE A 397 -15.41 -11.87 7.79
CA PHE A 397 -16.38 -12.97 7.89
C PHE A 397 -17.84 -12.48 7.74
N ILE A 398 -18.20 -11.34 8.34
CA ILE A 398 -19.50 -10.68 8.16
C ILE A 398 -19.71 -10.27 6.70
N LYS A 399 -18.70 -9.67 6.06
CA LYS A 399 -18.73 -9.30 4.64
C LYS A 399 -18.98 -10.52 3.77
N MET A 400 -18.22 -11.59 3.96
CA MET A 400 -18.42 -12.85 3.24
C MET A 400 -19.85 -13.37 3.46
N ALA A 401 -20.35 -13.34 4.70
CA ALA A 401 -21.73 -13.76 4.98
C ALA A 401 -22.77 -12.86 4.31
N ALA A 402 -22.53 -11.54 4.20
CA ALA A 402 -23.40 -10.61 3.49
C ALA A 402 -23.37 -10.87 1.98
N ALA A 403 -22.18 -11.03 1.40
CA ALA A 403 -21.98 -11.27 -0.03
C ALA A 403 -22.61 -12.60 -0.49
N TYR A 404 -22.56 -13.64 0.34
CA TYR A 404 -23.14 -14.95 0.05
C TYR A 404 -24.50 -15.20 0.71
N ASN A 405 -25.23 -14.16 1.11
CA ASN A 405 -26.59 -14.24 1.67
C ASN A 405 -26.74 -15.19 2.89
N THR A 406 -25.71 -15.33 3.71
CA THR A 406 -25.74 -16.11 4.96
C THR A 406 -25.70 -15.23 6.22
N LEU A 407 -25.63 -13.89 6.10
CA LEU A 407 -25.56 -12.99 7.24
C LEU A 407 -26.77 -13.09 8.19
N ASP A 408 -27.99 -13.11 7.67
CA ASP A 408 -29.17 -13.26 8.54
C ASP A 408 -29.14 -14.58 9.31
N THR A 409 -28.68 -15.65 8.68
CA THR A 409 -28.48 -16.96 9.33
C THR A 409 -27.40 -16.88 10.40
N LEU A 410 -26.29 -16.17 10.14
CA LEU A 410 -25.24 -15.92 11.12
C LEU A 410 -25.80 -15.16 12.33
N LEU A 411 -26.50 -14.05 12.12
CA LEU A 411 -27.03 -13.20 13.19
C LEU A 411 -28.10 -13.92 14.01
N LYS A 412 -28.96 -14.74 13.37
CA LYS A 412 -29.97 -15.56 14.05
C LYS A 412 -29.37 -16.74 14.83
N SER A 413 -28.13 -17.12 14.55
CA SER A 413 -27.45 -18.19 15.29
C SER A 413 -27.02 -17.78 16.70
N MET A 414 -27.20 -16.52 17.10
CA MET A 414 -26.81 -16.00 18.41
C MET A 414 -27.93 -15.13 19.04
N PRO A 415 -27.88 -14.83 20.35
CA PRO A 415 -28.84 -13.94 21.00
C PRO A 415 -28.84 -12.55 20.39
N GLU A 416 -30.01 -11.90 20.42
CA GLU A 416 -30.22 -10.58 19.83
C GLU A 416 -29.28 -9.50 20.40
N SER A 417 -28.99 -9.56 21.71
CA SER A 417 -28.01 -8.65 22.34
C SER A 417 -26.62 -8.81 21.75
N ASN A 418 -26.23 -10.03 21.38
CA ASN A 418 -24.91 -10.36 20.89
C ASN A 418 -24.79 -10.03 19.39
N SER A 419 -25.84 -10.31 18.60
CA SER A 419 -25.87 -9.88 17.19
C SER A 419 -25.86 -8.36 17.06
N THR A 420 -26.59 -7.65 17.91
CA THR A 420 -26.56 -6.17 17.98
C THR A 420 -25.16 -5.67 18.36
N SER A 421 -24.54 -6.26 19.39
CA SER A 421 -23.19 -5.90 19.81
C SER A 421 -22.15 -6.18 18.73
N LEU A 422 -22.29 -7.30 18.01
CA LEU A 422 -21.44 -7.67 16.89
C LEU A 422 -21.56 -6.66 15.75
N MET A 423 -22.78 -6.26 15.37
CA MET A 423 -23.00 -5.28 14.31
C MET A 423 -22.56 -3.86 14.72
N LYS A 424 -22.62 -3.54 16.02
CA LYS A 424 -22.00 -2.32 16.56
C LYS A 424 -20.47 -2.36 16.47
N ALA A 425 -19.85 -3.47 16.87
CA ALA A 425 -18.42 -3.69 16.68
C ALA A 425 -18.05 -3.64 15.19
N PHE A 426 -18.93 -4.13 14.31
CA PHE A 426 -18.80 -4.06 12.86
C PHE A 426 -18.78 -2.62 12.30
N MET A 427 -19.22 -1.61 13.07
CA MET A 427 -19.15 -0.20 12.65
C MET A 427 -18.11 0.63 13.40
N ILE A 428 -17.77 0.28 14.65
CA ILE A 428 -16.88 1.08 15.49
C ILE A 428 -15.40 0.80 15.20
N GLY A 429 -14.56 1.86 15.23
CA GLY A 429 -13.11 1.75 15.25
C GLY A 429 -12.45 1.60 13.88
N LEU A 430 -13.17 1.86 12.79
CA LEU A 430 -12.65 1.77 11.42
C LEU A 430 -11.48 2.73 11.19
N GLU A 431 -11.51 3.89 11.85
CA GLU A 431 -10.48 4.92 11.79
C GLU A 431 -9.11 4.49 12.33
N LYS A 432 -9.07 3.43 13.15
CA LYS A 432 -7.84 2.95 13.79
C LYS A 432 -7.04 2.03 12.88
N SER A 433 -7.71 1.31 11.99
CA SER A 433 -7.08 0.41 11.01
C SER A 433 -6.96 1.04 9.63
N THR A 434 -7.80 2.04 9.32
CA THR A 434 -7.81 2.70 8.01
C THR A 434 -6.65 3.70 7.87
N THR A 435 -5.77 3.47 6.91
CA THR A 435 -4.59 4.25 6.55
C THR A 435 -4.45 4.27 5.01
N VAL A 436 -3.52 5.05 4.47
CA VAL A 436 -3.27 5.09 3.01
C VAL A 436 -2.97 3.70 2.42
N ILE A 437 -2.34 2.83 3.21
CA ILE A 437 -1.88 1.50 2.77
C ILE A 437 -2.88 0.39 3.14
N ASN A 438 -3.67 0.59 4.20
CA ASN A 438 -4.65 -0.39 4.68
C ASN A 438 -6.03 0.26 4.81
N VAL A 439 -6.98 -0.10 3.97
CA VAL A 439 -8.37 0.41 4.00
C VAL A 439 -9.40 -0.71 4.16
N GLU A 440 -8.93 -1.94 4.37
CA GLU A 440 -9.71 -3.17 4.21
C GLU A 440 -10.96 -3.20 5.11
N ASP A 441 -10.82 -2.86 6.40
CA ASP A 441 -11.94 -2.90 7.34
C ASP A 441 -13.10 -1.97 6.95
N ALA A 442 -12.79 -0.74 6.51
CA ALA A 442 -13.81 0.21 6.08
C ALA A 442 -14.44 -0.24 4.75
N VAL A 443 -13.63 -0.71 3.82
CA VAL A 443 -14.11 -1.28 2.54
C VAL A 443 -15.03 -2.48 2.78
N ASP A 444 -14.68 -3.38 3.70
CA ASP A 444 -15.50 -4.54 4.06
C ASP A 444 -16.86 -4.11 4.63
N VAL A 445 -16.92 -3.02 5.39
CA VAL A 445 -18.16 -2.42 5.92
C VAL A 445 -19.00 -1.79 4.81
N ALA A 446 -18.39 -0.95 3.98
CA ALA A 446 -19.04 -0.32 2.82
C ALA A 446 -19.65 -1.39 1.89
N ASP A 447 -18.87 -2.43 1.58
CA ASP A 447 -19.29 -3.52 0.71
C ASP A 447 -20.44 -4.34 1.30
N SER A 448 -20.40 -4.61 2.61
CA SER A 448 -21.46 -5.34 3.30
C SER A 448 -22.78 -4.57 3.24
N TYR A 449 -22.74 -3.24 3.35
CA TYR A 449 -23.95 -2.41 3.33
C TYR A 449 -24.74 -2.56 2.03
N SER A 450 -24.07 -2.65 0.88
CA SER A 450 -24.73 -2.84 -0.42
C SER A 450 -25.58 -4.11 -0.47
N SER A 451 -25.20 -5.13 0.30
CA SER A 451 -25.90 -6.41 0.42
C SER A 451 -26.99 -6.41 1.48
N ILE A 452 -26.78 -5.69 2.57
CA ILE A 452 -27.73 -5.57 3.66
C ILE A 452 -28.88 -4.64 3.28
N PHE A 453 -28.59 -3.51 2.61
CA PHE A 453 -29.56 -2.46 2.33
C PHE A 453 -30.82 -2.95 1.63
N GLU A 454 -30.71 -3.86 0.66
CA GLU A 454 -31.90 -4.33 -0.06
C GLU A 454 -32.68 -5.42 0.68
N LYS A 455 -32.00 -6.25 1.47
CA LYS A 455 -32.59 -7.46 2.09
C LYS A 455 -33.04 -7.24 3.54
N ASN A 456 -32.37 -6.34 4.26
CA ASN A 456 -32.62 -6.09 5.68
C ASN A 456 -32.54 -4.57 5.97
N LYS A 457 -33.64 -3.86 5.66
CA LYS A 457 -33.74 -2.39 5.80
C LYS A 457 -33.52 -1.92 7.25
N ALA A 458 -33.94 -2.70 8.24
CA ALA A 458 -33.75 -2.38 9.65
C ALA A 458 -32.26 -2.41 10.04
N LEU A 459 -31.54 -3.46 9.64
CA LEU A 459 -30.10 -3.56 9.88
C LEU A 459 -29.32 -2.47 9.13
N ALA A 460 -29.73 -2.14 7.91
CA ALA A 460 -29.13 -1.05 7.14
C ALA A 460 -29.34 0.33 7.80
N ALA A 461 -30.53 0.59 8.35
CA ALA A 461 -30.79 1.80 9.12
C ALA A 461 -29.89 1.87 10.37
N PHE A 462 -29.78 0.76 11.11
CA PHE A 462 -28.89 0.65 12.27
C PHE A 462 -27.42 0.94 11.91
N MET A 463 -26.91 0.40 10.79
CA MET A 463 -25.55 0.68 10.33
C MET A 463 -25.34 2.16 10.00
N LEU A 464 -26.32 2.82 9.39
CA LEU A 464 -26.26 4.26 9.11
C LEU A 464 -26.25 5.08 10.40
N ASP A 465 -27.08 4.74 11.38
CA ASP A 465 -27.08 5.40 12.69
C ASP A 465 -25.74 5.25 13.41
N GLU A 466 -25.14 4.05 13.38
CA GLU A 466 -23.82 3.82 13.95
C GLU A 466 -22.71 4.57 13.17
N ALA A 467 -22.79 4.70 11.84
CA ALA A 467 -21.86 5.53 11.07
C ALA A 467 -21.96 7.02 11.48
N ASN A 468 -23.18 7.54 11.64
CA ASN A 468 -23.42 8.90 12.10
C ASN A 468 -22.89 9.12 13.52
N TRP A 469 -23.18 8.21 14.45
CA TRP A 469 -22.72 8.30 15.82
C TRP A 469 -21.19 8.29 15.92
N ASN A 470 -20.52 7.44 15.13
CA ASN A 470 -19.06 7.38 15.10
C ASN A 470 -18.43 8.63 14.46
N TYR A 471 -19.04 9.20 13.43
CA TYR A 471 -18.62 10.49 12.88
C TYR A 471 -18.64 11.58 13.97
N GLU A 472 -19.75 11.73 14.69
CA GLU A 472 -19.85 12.72 15.77
C GLU A 472 -18.84 12.47 16.90
N ARG A 473 -18.60 11.20 17.25
CA ARG A 473 -17.56 10.81 18.21
C ARG A 473 -16.18 11.29 17.74
N CYS A 474 -15.84 11.08 16.47
CA CYS A 474 -14.58 11.52 15.89
C CYS A 474 -14.47 13.05 15.86
N VAL A 475 -15.56 13.77 15.57
CA VAL A 475 -15.62 15.24 15.68
C VAL A 475 -15.34 15.70 17.12
N ARG A 476 -16.03 15.13 18.11
CA ARG A 476 -15.82 15.46 19.53
C ARG A 476 -14.39 15.19 20.00
N ASN A 477 -13.74 14.17 19.43
CA ASN A 477 -12.37 13.78 19.77
C ASN A 477 -11.31 14.45 18.88
N ASN A 478 -11.70 15.33 17.93
CA ASN A 478 -10.80 15.94 16.94
C ASN A 478 -9.98 14.91 16.14
N ASP A 479 -10.56 13.74 15.87
CA ASP A 479 -9.94 12.68 15.07
C ASP A 479 -10.22 12.91 13.58
N ARG A 480 -9.27 13.57 12.92
CA ARG A 480 -9.38 13.92 11.50
C ARG A 480 -9.55 12.70 10.60
N ASN A 481 -8.85 11.60 10.88
CA ASN A 481 -8.96 10.39 10.08
C ASN A 481 -10.35 9.78 10.23
N GLY A 482 -10.84 9.67 11.47
CA GLY A 482 -12.17 9.16 11.73
C GLY A 482 -13.28 10.03 11.14
N MET A 483 -13.11 11.36 11.14
CA MET A 483 -14.03 12.25 10.44
C MET A 483 -14.11 11.92 8.94
N VAL A 484 -12.98 11.69 8.27
CA VAL A 484 -12.96 11.29 6.86
C VAL A 484 -13.63 9.93 6.68
N VAL A 485 -13.17 8.90 7.40
CA VAL A 485 -13.69 7.53 7.26
C VAL A 485 -15.21 7.47 7.44
N TYR A 486 -15.74 8.01 8.54
CA TYR A 486 -17.17 7.94 8.82
C TYR A 486 -18.01 8.90 7.97
N HIS A 487 -17.42 10.00 7.49
CA HIS A 487 -18.07 10.83 6.48
C HIS A 487 -18.26 10.06 5.17
N LEU A 488 -17.26 9.29 4.75
CA LEU A 488 -17.37 8.45 3.57
C LEU A 488 -18.42 7.35 3.76
N GLU A 489 -18.36 6.59 4.85
CA GLU A 489 -19.34 5.52 5.15
C GLU A 489 -20.78 6.03 5.14
N ARG A 490 -21.09 7.10 5.89
CA ARG A 490 -22.46 7.63 5.95
C ARG A 490 -22.94 8.13 4.58
N THR A 491 -22.07 8.79 3.82
CA THR A 491 -22.41 9.35 2.51
C THR A 491 -22.70 8.22 1.52
N LEU A 492 -21.90 7.15 1.55
CA LEU A 492 -22.13 5.95 0.75
C LEU A 492 -23.45 5.27 1.12
N PHE A 493 -23.74 5.11 2.41
CA PHE A 493 -24.96 4.48 2.90
C PHE A 493 -26.21 5.27 2.50
N GLU A 494 -26.17 6.60 2.64
CA GLU A 494 -27.25 7.48 2.22
C GLU A 494 -27.47 7.42 0.70
N SER A 495 -26.39 7.29 -0.08
CA SER A 495 -26.45 7.21 -1.54
C SER A 495 -26.97 5.88 -2.08
N ALA A 496 -26.93 4.81 -1.28
CA ALA A 496 -27.49 3.51 -1.65
C ALA A 496 -29.02 3.62 -1.87
N ASP A 497 -29.67 4.56 -1.18
CA ASP A 497 -31.05 4.95 -1.46
C ASP A 497 -31.13 5.92 -2.65
N THR A 498 -31.21 5.33 -3.84
CA THR A 498 -31.31 6.09 -5.10
C THR A 498 -32.52 7.02 -5.21
N THR A 499 -33.53 6.90 -4.33
CA THR A 499 -34.69 7.81 -4.33
C THR A 499 -34.33 9.22 -3.85
N LYS A 500 -33.25 9.34 -3.05
CA LYS A 500 -32.77 10.62 -2.51
C LYS A 500 -32.06 11.50 -3.53
N LYS A 501 -31.71 10.98 -4.72
CA LYS A 501 -31.01 11.70 -5.81
C LYS A 501 -29.77 12.46 -5.33
N SER A 502 -28.95 11.86 -4.46
CA SER A 502 -27.72 12.50 -3.99
C SER A 502 -26.68 12.59 -5.10
N ASP A 503 -25.99 13.74 -5.19
CA ASP A 503 -24.78 13.88 -6.01
C ASP A 503 -23.58 13.29 -5.25
N LEU A 504 -23.51 11.96 -5.21
CA LEU A 504 -22.43 11.24 -4.51
C LEU A 504 -21.04 11.64 -5.02
N SER A 505 -20.89 11.76 -6.35
CA SER A 505 -19.62 12.13 -6.96
C SER A 505 -19.18 13.54 -6.59
N GLY A 506 -20.10 14.52 -6.62
CA GLY A 506 -19.82 15.88 -6.19
C GLY A 506 -19.49 15.98 -4.69
N GLN A 507 -20.23 15.27 -3.84
CA GLN A 507 -20.00 15.28 -2.38
C GLN A 507 -18.65 14.70 -1.99
N LEU A 508 -18.22 13.63 -2.68
CA LEU A 508 -16.94 12.97 -2.42
C LEU A 508 -15.79 13.53 -3.27
N GLY A 509 -16.07 14.44 -4.20
CA GLY A 509 -15.11 14.98 -5.16
C GLY A 509 -14.53 13.93 -6.11
N ILE A 510 -15.22 12.82 -6.39
CA ILE A 510 -14.73 11.74 -7.27
C ILE A 510 -15.36 11.84 -8.68
N PRO A 511 -14.81 11.14 -9.70
CA PRO A 511 -15.46 11.05 -11.01
C PRO A 511 -16.91 10.54 -10.93
N PRO A 512 -17.76 10.86 -11.94
CA PRO A 512 -19.15 10.40 -12.00
C PRO A 512 -19.25 8.88 -11.84
N VAL A 513 -20.08 8.40 -10.91
CA VAL A 513 -20.32 6.94 -10.73
C VAL A 513 -21.65 6.48 -11.35
N TYR A 514 -22.56 7.42 -11.65
CA TYR A 514 -23.89 7.16 -12.20
C TYR A 514 -23.93 7.13 -13.73
N SER A 515 -22.93 7.70 -14.40
CA SER A 515 -22.88 7.73 -15.86
C SER A 515 -21.47 7.61 -16.42
N VAL A 516 -21.37 7.15 -17.66
CA VAL A 516 -20.14 7.13 -18.46
C VAL A 516 -20.39 7.90 -19.75
N ASP A 517 -19.60 8.96 -19.96
CA ASP A 517 -19.69 9.77 -21.19
C ASP A 517 -19.31 8.93 -22.42
N PHE A 518 -20.07 9.04 -23.50
CA PHE A 518 -19.77 8.31 -24.73
C PHE A 518 -18.38 8.67 -25.28
N LYS A 519 -17.97 9.94 -25.16
CA LYS A 519 -16.66 10.37 -25.65
C LYS A 519 -15.50 9.74 -24.89
N SER A 520 -15.66 9.39 -23.61
CA SER A 520 -14.59 8.72 -22.86
C SER A 520 -14.46 7.23 -23.24
N LEU A 521 -15.46 6.68 -23.93
CA LEU A 521 -15.47 5.31 -24.44
C LEU A 521 -14.97 5.19 -25.89
N ALA A 522 -15.10 6.26 -26.67
CA ALA A 522 -14.74 6.27 -28.08
C ALA A 522 -13.26 6.60 -28.28
N ASP A 523 -12.61 5.94 -29.24
CA ASP A 523 -11.27 6.28 -29.70
C ASP A 523 -11.27 7.52 -30.62
N ASP A 524 -10.08 7.92 -31.10
CA ASP A 524 -9.90 9.08 -31.99
C ASP A 524 -10.67 8.95 -33.31
N SER A 525 -11.09 7.74 -33.70
CA SER A 525 -11.92 7.46 -34.87
C SER A 525 -13.42 7.36 -34.53
N GLY A 526 -13.80 7.69 -33.29
CA GLY A 526 -15.17 7.62 -32.81
C GLY A 526 -15.69 6.21 -32.54
N ARG A 527 -14.79 5.20 -32.47
CA ARG A 527 -15.15 3.78 -32.28
C ARG A 527 -15.09 3.42 -30.81
N VAL A 528 -16.10 2.70 -30.32
CA VAL A 528 -16.03 2.04 -29.01
C VAL A 528 -15.50 0.63 -29.19
N ILE A 529 -14.36 0.33 -28.57
CA ILE A 529 -13.69 -0.97 -28.64
C ILE A 529 -14.05 -1.80 -27.41
N GLN A 530 -14.62 -2.98 -27.62
CA GLN A 530 -14.94 -3.93 -26.56
C GLN A 530 -14.12 -5.20 -26.72
N GLN A 531 -13.71 -5.78 -25.59
CA GLN A 531 -13.08 -7.09 -25.52
C GLN A 531 -13.93 -8.02 -24.65
N VAL A 532 -14.23 -9.20 -25.17
CA VAL A 532 -14.99 -10.23 -24.46
C VAL A 532 -14.13 -11.49 -24.38
N VAL A 533 -13.92 -11.96 -23.15
CA VAL A 533 -13.15 -13.18 -22.90
C VAL A 533 -14.08 -14.33 -22.51
N PHE A 534 -13.98 -15.42 -23.27
CA PHE A 534 -14.67 -16.69 -23.05
C PHE A 534 -13.66 -17.80 -22.76
N TYR A 535 -14.11 -18.84 -22.08
CA TYR A 535 -13.29 -19.98 -21.67
C TYR A 535 -13.90 -21.28 -22.17
N GLY A 536 -13.06 -22.23 -22.56
CA GLY A 536 -13.53 -23.56 -22.93
C GLY A 536 -13.61 -24.43 -21.70
N ASP A 537 -14.80 -24.96 -21.37
CA ASP A 537 -15.01 -25.75 -20.17
C ASP A 537 -15.40 -27.20 -20.52
N GLU A 538 -15.09 -28.14 -19.63
CA GLU A 538 -15.46 -29.56 -19.76
C GLU A 538 -16.98 -29.74 -19.69
N ASP A 539 -17.64 -28.98 -18.80
CA ASP A 539 -19.11 -28.92 -18.64
C ASP A 539 -19.82 -28.21 -19.82
N LYS A 540 -19.02 -27.67 -20.76
CA LYS A 540 -19.43 -26.90 -21.94
C LYS A 540 -20.11 -25.56 -21.62
N ASP A 541 -20.06 -25.06 -20.38
CA ASP A 541 -20.76 -23.83 -20.02
C ASP A 541 -20.26 -22.62 -20.81
N GLY A 542 -18.94 -22.42 -20.91
CA GLY A 542 -18.36 -21.34 -21.70
C GLY A 542 -18.70 -21.41 -23.20
N GLN A 543 -18.78 -22.62 -23.77
CA GLN A 543 -19.20 -22.88 -25.16
C GLN A 543 -20.66 -22.51 -25.36
N TYR A 544 -21.55 -22.90 -24.45
CA TYR A 544 -22.95 -22.49 -24.49
C TYR A 544 -23.09 -20.99 -24.26
N SER A 545 -22.33 -20.39 -23.34
CA SER A 545 -22.31 -18.96 -23.06
C SER A 545 -21.92 -18.15 -24.30
N TYR A 546 -20.91 -18.61 -25.04
CA TYR A 546 -20.51 -18.04 -26.33
C TYR A 546 -21.60 -18.17 -27.39
N ALA A 547 -22.20 -19.36 -27.54
CA ALA A 547 -23.28 -19.57 -28.52
C ALA A 547 -24.47 -18.62 -28.27
N ASN A 548 -24.88 -18.44 -27.01
CA ASN A 548 -25.95 -17.52 -26.65
C ASN A 548 -25.55 -16.05 -26.88
N PHE A 549 -24.31 -15.69 -26.52
CA PHE A 549 -23.77 -14.36 -26.80
C PHE A 549 -23.78 -14.05 -28.31
N MET A 550 -23.37 -14.99 -29.16
CA MET A 550 -23.40 -14.85 -30.61
C MET A 550 -24.83 -14.67 -31.16
N GLY A 551 -25.83 -15.27 -30.52
CA GLY A 551 -27.24 -15.09 -30.86
C GLY A 551 -27.75 -13.64 -30.78
N MET A 552 -27.05 -12.76 -30.05
CA MET A 552 -27.36 -11.32 -30.04
C MET A 552 -27.02 -10.61 -31.35
N PHE A 553 -26.14 -11.20 -32.18
CA PHE A 553 -25.56 -10.56 -33.36
C PHE A 553 -25.82 -11.33 -34.65
N GLN A 554 -25.88 -12.67 -34.58
CA GLN A 554 -26.13 -13.51 -35.75
C GLN A 554 -27.50 -13.22 -36.35
N ASN A 555 -27.55 -13.15 -37.68
CA ASN A 555 -28.76 -12.85 -38.45
C ASN A 555 -29.42 -11.51 -38.09
N LYS A 556 -28.65 -10.55 -37.56
CA LYS A 556 -29.10 -9.17 -37.28
C LYS A 556 -28.48 -8.22 -38.29
N ALA A 557 -29.31 -7.46 -39.01
CA ALA A 557 -28.85 -6.56 -40.06
C ALA A 557 -28.01 -5.37 -39.55
N GLU A 558 -27.98 -5.16 -38.23
CA GLU A 558 -27.23 -4.11 -37.55
C GLU A 558 -25.77 -4.49 -37.29
N TRP A 559 -25.41 -5.77 -37.45
CA TRP A 559 -24.11 -6.31 -37.07
C TRP A 559 -23.45 -7.09 -38.20
N LYS A 560 -22.15 -6.91 -38.36
CA LYS A 560 -21.29 -7.73 -39.22
C LYS A 560 -20.35 -8.53 -38.35
N ILE A 561 -20.23 -9.82 -38.65
CA ILE A 561 -19.35 -10.75 -37.94
C ILE A 561 -18.25 -11.19 -38.91
N THR A 562 -16.99 -11.04 -38.49
CA THR A 562 -15.82 -11.49 -39.25
C THR A 562 -14.99 -12.40 -38.36
N GLU A 563 -14.74 -13.62 -38.82
CA GLU A 563 -13.87 -14.57 -38.14
C GLU A 563 -12.41 -14.32 -38.54
N ASN A 564 -11.50 -14.39 -37.58
CA ASN A 564 -10.09 -14.23 -37.87
C ASN A 564 -9.53 -15.46 -38.63
N PRO A 565 -8.45 -15.33 -39.42
CA PRO A 565 -7.97 -16.43 -40.27
C PRO A 565 -7.62 -17.72 -39.53
N THR A 566 -7.14 -17.62 -38.29
CA THR A 566 -6.80 -18.79 -37.45
C THR A 566 -8.01 -19.37 -36.70
N LYS A 567 -9.19 -18.77 -36.85
CA LYS A 567 -10.48 -19.18 -36.26
C LYS A 567 -10.52 -19.20 -34.73
N GLU A 568 -9.65 -18.43 -34.09
CA GLU A 568 -9.48 -18.31 -32.63
C GLU A 568 -10.38 -17.23 -32.01
N TRP A 569 -10.80 -16.23 -32.78
CA TRP A 569 -11.65 -15.14 -32.31
C TRP A 569 -12.50 -14.54 -33.45
N VAL A 570 -13.52 -13.78 -33.06
CA VAL A 570 -14.41 -13.05 -33.97
C VAL A 570 -14.39 -11.56 -33.69
N MET A 571 -14.45 -10.76 -34.75
CA MET A 571 -14.78 -9.34 -34.70
C MET A 571 -16.25 -9.16 -35.05
N ILE A 572 -16.98 -8.47 -34.20
CA ILE A 572 -18.39 -8.12 -34.40
C ILE A 572 -18.45 -6.59 -34.42
N ASN A 573 -18.79 -6.01 -35.57
CA ASN A 573 -18.86 -4.55 -35.71
C ASN A 573 -20.26 -4.10 -36.10
N SER A 574 -20.71 -2.99 -35.53
CA SER A 574 -21.96 -2.36 -35.96
C SER A 574 -21.83 -1.87 -37.41
N VAL A 575 -22.90 -2.02 -38.19
CA VAL A 575 -23.02 -1.48 -39.56
C VAL A 575 -23.99 -0.31 -39.66
N LYS A 576 -24.77 -0.07 -38.61
CA LYS A 576 -25.68 1.07 -38.45
C LYS A 576 -25.35 1.81 -37.14
N GLY A 577 -25.56 3.11 -37.11
CA GLY A 577 -25.30 3.95 -35.93
C GLY A 577 -23.82 4.28 -35.72
N ARG A 578 -23.44 4.60 -34.48
CA ARG A 578 -22.03 4.81 -34.11
C ARG A 578 -21.24 3.50 -34.16
N PRO A 579 -19.96 3.54 -34.53
CA PRO A 579 -19.16 2.33 -34.67
C PRO A 579 -18.83 1.73 -33.30
N VAL A 580 -19.28 0.50 -33.10
CA VAL A 580 -18.97 -0.34 -31.93
C VAL A 580 -18.32 -1.61 -32.44
N TRP A 581 -17.10 -1.89 -31.98
CA TRP A 581 -16.31 -3.05 -32.40
C TRP A 581 -16.09 -3.95 -31.18
N ILE A 582 -16.54 -5.19 -31.28
CA ILE A 582 -16.48 -6.19 -30.23
C ILE A 582 -15.56 -7.31 -30.68
N PHE A 583 -14.54 -7.59 -29.90
CA PHE A 583 -13.61 -8.68 -30.13
C PHE A 583 -13.86 -9.77 -29.10
N ALA A 584 -14.25 -10.96 -29.55
CA ALA A 584 -14.55 -12.08 -28.68
C ALA A 584 -13.70 -13.30 -29.08
N ASN A 585 -12.92 -13.85 -28.14
CA ASN A 585 -12.27 -15.14 -28.40
C ASN A 585 -13.30 -16.26 -28.40
N LYS A 586 -12.99 -17.36 -29.09
CA LYS A 586 -13.78 -18.58 -29.01
C LYS A 586 -13.40 -19.37 -27.74
N PRO A 587 -14.37 -20.01 -27.07
CA PRO A 587 -14.13 -20.92 -25.95
C PRO A 587 -13.60 -22.27 -26.47
N LEU A 588 -12.30 -22.34 -26.71
CA LEU A 588 -11.64 -23.57 -27.15
C LEU A 588 -11.31 -24.43 -25.92
N TYR A 589 -11.62 -25.73 -25.97
CA TYR A 589 -11.30 -26.69 -24.92
C TYR A 589 -10.40 -27.81 -25.46
N GLY A 590 -9.37 -28.19 -24.71
CA GLY A 590 -8.41 -29.22 -25.10
C GLY A 590 -7.11 -29.11 -24.30
N GLU A 591 -6.15 -29.97 -24.61
CA GLU A 591 -4.81 -29.94 -24.01
C GLU A 591 -4.09 -28.60 -24.31
N ASP A 592 -3.22 -28.18 -23.39
CA ASP A 592 -2.42 -26.96 -23.46
C ASP A 592 -3.21 -25.63 -23.56
N ASP A 593 -4.34 -25.52 -22.86
CA ASP A 593 -5.15 -24.29 -22.67
C ASP A 593 -5.35 -23.47 -23.97
N PRO A 594 -6.05 -24.03 -24.98
CA PRO A 594 -6.18 -23.40 -26.29
C PRO A 594 -6.94 -22.06 -26.26
N ASP A 595 -7.82 -21.85 -25.28
CA ASP A 595 -8.48 -20.56 -25.04
C ASP A 595 -7.51 -19.49 -24.54
N ALA A 596 -6.58 -19.82 -23.63
CA ALA A 596 -5.54 -18.90 -23.18
C ALA A 596 -4.64 -18.45 -24.34
N LYS A 597 -4.28 -19.38 -25.24
CA LYS A 597 -3.55 -19.06 -26.48
C LYS A 597 -4.35 -18.15 -27.41
N ALA A 598 -5.65 -18.43 -27.59
CA ALA A 598 -6.54 -17.59 -28.40
C ALA A 598 -6.69 -16.17 -27.82
N GLN A 599 -6.83 -16.07 -26.49
CA GLN A 599 -6.90 -14.80 -25.76
C GLN A 599 -5.59 -14.00 -25.90
N ALA A 600 -4.43 -14.64 -25.73
CA ALA A 600 -3.13 -14.01 -25.91
C ALA A 600 -2.94 -13.44 -27.34
N LYS A 601 -3.27 -14.22 -28.38
CA LYS A 601 -3.20 -13.76 -29.77
C LYS A 601 -4.18 -12.63 -30.07
N LEU A 602 -5.35 -12.63 -29.45
CA LEU A 602 -6.28 -11.51 -29.56
C LEU A 602 -5.68 -10.23 -28.92
N ASN A 603 -5.07 -10.35 -27.74
CA ASN A 603 -4.38 -9.25 -27.08
C ASN A 603 -3.24 -8.68 -27.93
N GLU A 604 -2.42 -9.56 -28.53
CA GLU A 604 -1.36 -9.16 -29.48
C GLU A 604 -1.93 -8.41 -30.69
N TYR A 605 -3.03 -8.89 -31.27
CA TYR A 605 -3.70 -8.22 -32.38
C TYR A 605 -4.18 -6.82 -32.00
N LEU A 606 -4.86 -6.68 -30.86
CA LEU A 606 -5.36 -5.39 -30.37
C LEU A 606 -4.21 -4.40 -30.14
N ALA A 607 -3.12 -4.86 -29.50
CA ALA A 607 -1.92 -4.06 -29.27
C ALA A 607 -1.27 -3.62 -30.59
N ALA A 608 -1.07 -4.55 -31.54
CA ALA A 608 -0.47 -4.26 -32.85
C ALA A 608 -1.29 -3.25 -33.67
N LYS A 609 -2.63 -3.30 -33.55
CA LYS A 609 -3.55 -2.35 -34.19
C LYS A 609 -3.80 -1.08 -33.39
N LYS A 610 -3.17 -0.94 -32.22
CA LYS A 610 -3.37 0.17 -31.27
C LYS A 610 -4.84 0.36 -30.88
N LEU A 611 -5.61 -0.73 -30.86
CA LEU A 611 -6.99 -0.75 -30.42
C LEU A 611 -6.99 -0.97 -28.91
N LYS A 612 -7.45 0.03 -28.16
CA LYS A 612 -7.51 0.00 -26.70
C LYS A 612 -8.95 -0.25 -26.26
N PRO A 613 -9.30 -1.44 -25.76
CA PRO A 613 -10.63 -1.70 -25.23
C PRO A 613 -10.98 -0.72 -24.12
N THR A 614 -12.15 -0.11 -24.24
CA THR A 614 -12.76 0.74 -23.20
C THR A 614 -13.90 0.01 -22.49
N VAL A 615 -14.35 -1.12 -23.04
CA VAL A 615 -15.28 -2.07 -22.40
C VAL A 615 -14.63 -3.44 -22.35
N PHE A 616 -14.55 -4.03 -21.15
CA PHE A 616 -14.03 -5.38 -20.94
C PHE A 616 -15.09 -6.27 -20.32
N ILE A 617 -15.29 -7.48 -20.85
CA ILE A 617 -16.36 -8.37 -20.46
C ILE A 617 -15.79 -9.77 -20.21
N HIS A 618 -15.93 -10.25 -18.98
CA HIS A 618 -15.64 -11.61 -18.59
C HIS A 618 -16.88 -12.49 -18.74
N ARG A 619 -16.75 -13.60 -19.49
CA ARG A 619 -17.79 -14.63 -19.68
C ARG A 619 -17.21 -16.02 -19.43
N GLY A 620 -17.02 -16.33 -18.16
CA GLY A 620 -16.66 -17.68 -17.72
C GLY A 620 -17.11 -17.92 -16.28
N HIS A 621 -16.74 -19.09 -15.77
CA HIS A 621 -16.89 -19.42 -14.36
C HIS A 621 -16.01 -18.53 -13.45
N SER A 622 -16.34 -18.49 -12.16
CA SER A 622 -15.62 -17.68 -11.16
C SER A 622 -14.11 -17.98 -11.10
N TYR A 623 -13.69 -19.19 -11.43
CA TYR A 623 -12.26 -19.55 -11.44
C TYR A 623 -11.44 -18.96 -12.57
N HIS A 624 -12.12 -18.54 -13.64
CA HIS A 624 -11.46 -17.92 -14.78
C HIS A 624 -11.19 -16.43 -14.56
N VAL A 625 -11.84 -15.82 -13.56
CA VAL A 625 -11.75 -14.37 -13.28
C VAL A 625 -10.30 -13.92 -13.09
N LYS A 626 -9.48 -14.67 -12.34
CA LYS A 626 -8.07 -14.31 -12.12
C LYS A 626 -7.27 -14.17 -13.41
N TYR A 627 -7.57 -14.98 -14.43
CA TYR A 627 -6.93 -14.90 -15.76
C TYR A 627 -7.50 -13.74 -16.58
N SER A 628 -8.78 -13.41 -16.40
CA SER A 628 -9.38 -12.23 -17.03
C SER A 628 -8.86 -10.91 -16.46
N LEU A 629 -8.64 -10.84 -15.14
CA LEU A 629 -8.11 -9.64 -14.48
C LEU A 629 -6.76 -9.22 -15.08
N GLN A 630 -5.90 -10.18 -15.43
CA GLN A 630 -4.60 -9.93 -16.07
C GLN A 630 -4.70 -9.33 -17.49
N GLN A 631 -5.87 -9.38 -18.11
CA GLN A 631 -6.12 -8.89 -19.47
C GLN A 631 -6.80 -7.52 -19.51
N ILE A 632 -7.27 -7.02 -18.35
CA ILE A 632 -7.87 -5.69 -18.26
C ILE A 632 -6.80 -4.64 -18.55
N GLN A 633 -7.12 -3.68 -19.41
CA GLN A 633 -6.24 -2.55 -19.73
C GLN A 633 -6.63 -1.31 -18.92
N PRO A 634 -5.69 -0.41 -18.58
CA PRO A 634 -6.00 0.87 -17.91
C PRO A 634 -6.96 1.79 -18.68
N SER A 635 -7.17 1.53 -19.98
CA SER A 635 -8.17 2.23 -20.80
C SER A 635 -9.60 1.78 -20.54
N ALA A 636 -9.82 0.67 -19.84
CA ALA A 636 -11.15 0.20 -19.52
C ALA A 636 -11.91 1.27 -18.74
N ARG A 637 -13.19 1.45 -19.06
CA ARG A 637 -14.11 2.35 -18.33
C ARG A 637 -15.35 1.60 -17.90
N ILE A 638 -15.70 0.52 -18.59
CA ILE A 638 -16.76 -0.41 -18.20
C ILE A 638 -16.17 -1.81 -18.11
N VAL A 639 -16.30 -2.45 -16.96
CA VAL A 639 -15.84 -3.83 -16.73
C VAL A 639 -17.03 -4.67 -16.26
N ILE A 640 -17.27 -5.81 -16.90
CA ILE A 640 -18.38 -6.71 -16.55
C ILE A 640 -17.81 -8.05 -16.13
N LEU A 641 -17.93 -8.36 -14.85
CA LEU A 641 -17.57 -9.65 -14.26
C LEU A 641 -18.83 -10.50 -14.12
N GLY A 642 -19.23 -11.12 -15.24
CA GLY A 642 -20.49 -11.88 -15.36
C GLY A 642 -20.49 -13.26 -14.70
N SER A 643 -19.46 -13.59 -13.93
CA SER A 643 -19.27 -14.84 -13.20
C SER A 643 -19.81 -14.75 -11.77
N CYS A 644 -20.03 -15.91 -11.15
CA CYS A 644 -20.35 -16.05 -9.73
C CYS A 644 -19.30 -15.31 -8.86
N GLY A 645 -19.72 -14.59 -7.81
CA GLY A 645 -18.78 -13.95 -6.88
C GLY A 645 -17.87 -12.86 -7.47
N GLY A 646 -18.17 -12.34 -8.67
CA GLY A 646 -17.35 -11.30 -9.31
C GLY A 646 -17.16 -10.05 -8.44
N TYR A 647 -18.10 -9.79 -7.52
CA TYR A 647 -18.06 -8.69 -6.56
C TYR A 647 -16.82 -8.69 -5.65
N ASN A 648 -16.22 -9.84 -5.38
CA ASN A 648 -15.03 -9.90 -4.51
C ASN A 648 -13.75 -9.37 -5.19
N ASN A 649 -13.79 -9.10 -6.49
CA ASN A 649 -12.62 -8.71 -7.30
C ASN A 649 -12.60 -7.21 -7.66
N LEU A 650 -13.48 -6.40 -7.04
CA LEU A 650 -13.61 -4.98 -7.36
C LEU A 650 -12.29 -4.21 -7.16
N ASN A 651 -11.59 -4.47 -6.05
CA ASN A 651 -10.33 -3.79 -5.75
C ASN A 651 -9.26 -4.07 -6.81
N ASP A 652 -9.15 -5.32 -7.29
CA ASP A 652 -8.16 -5.70 -8.31
C ASP A 652 -8.41 -4.99 -9.63
N VAL A 653 -9.67 -4.85 -10.03
CA VAL A 653 -10.03 -4.07 -11.23
C VAL A 653 -9.63 -2.60 -11.07
N LEU A 654 -9.89 -1.99 -9.91
CA LEU A 654 -9.58 -0.58 -9.65
C LEU A 654 -8.09 -0.29 -9.51
N MET A 655 -7.28 -1.29 -9.14
CA MET A 655 -5.81 -1.16 -9.18
C MET A 655 -5.28 -1.08 -10.61
N ILE A 656 -5.98 -1.67 -11.58
CA ILE A 656 -5.61 -1.66 -13.00
C ILE A 656 -6.21 -0.45 -13.71
N SER A 657 -7.48 -0.15 -13.43
CA SER A 657 -8.25 0.93 -14.02
C SER A 657 -9.05 1.66 -12.95
N ASP A 658 -8.47 2.72 -12.42
CA ASP A 658 -9.02 3.55 -11.35
C ASP A 658 -10.40 4.13 -11.66
N ASP A 659 -10.71 4.43 -12.92
CA ASP A 659 -11.99 4.99 -13.37
C ASP A 659 -12.99 3.94 -13.90
N ALA A 660 -12.74 2.65 -13.65
CA ALA A 660 -13.66 1.61 -14.11
C ALA A 660 -15.02 1.66 -13.38
N HIS A 661 -16.09 1.55 -14.17
CA HIS A 661 -17.44 1.22 -13.73
C HIS A 661 -17.64 -0.28 -13.84
N ILE A 662 -17.85 -0.93 -12.69
CA ILE A 662 -17.84 -2.40 -12.62
C ILE A 662 -19.26 -2.93 -12.42
N ILE A 663 -19.67 -3.88 -13.25
CA ILE A 663 -20.87 -4.69 -13.04
C ILE A 663 -20.42 -6.09 -12.62
N SER A 664 -20.95 -6.58 -11.50
CA SER A 664 -20.57 -7.90 -10.99
C SER A 664 -21.75 -8.61 -10.31
N SER A 665 -21.75 -9.95 -10.32
CA SER A 665 -22.71 -10.73 -9.54
C SER A 665 -22.17 -11.08 -8.15
N LYS A 666 -23.07 -11.19 -7.16
CA LYS A 666 -22.75 -11.66 -5.80
C LYS A 666 -22.63 -13.17 -5.74
N GLN A 667 -23.68 -13.88 -6.16
CA GLN A 667 -23.75 -15.33 -6.03
C GLN A 667 -23.69 -16.02 -7.39
N VAL A 668 -24.70 -15.80 -8.23
CA VAL A 668 -24.85 -16.54 -9.49
C VAL A 668 -24.72 -15.59 -10.69
N GLY A 669 -23.64 -15.79 -11.44
CA GLY A 669 -23.53 -15.28 -12.80
C GLY A 669 -24.42 -16.10 -13.73
N THR A 670 -25.32 -15.49 -14.50
CA THR A 670 -26.17 -16.24 -15.43
C THR A 670 -26.32 -15.51 -16.75
N LYS A 671 -26.28 -16.26 -17.85
CA LYS A 671 -26.53 -15.74 -19.20
C LYS A 671 -27.86 -14.99 -19.32
N SER A 672 -28.89 -15.46 -18.59
CA SER A 672 -30.24 -14.87 -18.60
C SER A 672 -30.28 -13.42 -18.11
N VAL A 673 -29.31 -13.01 -17.28
CA VAL A 673 -29.16 -11.63 -16.78
C VAL A 673 -28.06 -10.89 -17.55
N ASN A 674 -26.92 -11.55 -17.79
CA ASN A 674 -25.79 -10.97 -18.51
C ASN A 674 -26.19 -10.47 -19.91
N GLU A 675 -26.97 -11.24 -20.67
CA GLU A 675 -27.32 -10.88 -22.06
C GLU A 675 -28.21 -9.64 -22.16
N PRO A 676 -29.30 -9.48 -21.39
CA PRO A 676 -30.04 -8.23 -21.35
C PRO A 676 -29.18 -7.01 -21.01
N ILE A 677 -28.25 -7.15 -20.04
CA ILE A 677 -27.31 -6.07 -19.68
C ILE A 677 -26.42 -5.70 -20.87
N LEU A 678 -25.76 -6.69 -21.49
CA LEU A 678 -24.89 -6.47 -22.64
C LEU A 678 -25.65 -5.86 -23.82
N ARG A 679 -26.87 -6.32 -24.07
CA ARG A 679 -27.74 -5.79 -25.12
C ARG A 679 -28.09 -4.32 -24.85
N ALA A 680 -28.46 -3.96 -23.63
CA ALA A 680 -28.78 -2.59 -23.25
C ALA A 680 -27.59 -1.65 -23.43
N ILE A 681 -26.39 -2.10 -23.03
CA ILE A 681 -25.13 -1.35 -23.25
C ILE A 681 -24.89 -1.17 -24.75
N ASN A 682 -24.90 -2.25 -25.54
CA ASN A 682 -24.63 -2.19 -26.97
C ASN A 682 -25.62 -1.29 -27.74
N ILE A 683 -26.92 -1.36 -27.44
CA ILE A 683 -27.92 -0.47 -28.04
C ILE A 683 -27.63 1.00 -27.70
N THR A 684 -27.24 1.29 -26.45
CA THR A 684 -26.93 2.65 -26.00
C THR A 684 -25.69 3.20 -26.71
N LEU A 685 -24.63 2.39 -26.82
CA LEU A 685 -23.39 2.76 -27.50
C LEU A 685 -23.57 2.94 -29.01
N VAL A 686 -24.29 2.03 -29.68
CA VAL A 686 -24.61 2.17 -31.12
C VAL A 686 -25.45 3.43 -31.37
N GLY A 687 -26.29 3.82 -30.42
CA GLY A 687 -27.02 5.09 -30.45
C GLY A 687 -26.16 6.34 -30.23
N GLY A 688 -24.88 6.19 -29.86
CA GLY A 688 -23.99 7.32 -29.55
C GLY A 688 -24.35 8.08 -28.28
N ARG A 689 -25.04 7.41 -27.35
CA ARG A 689 -25.51 8.00 -26.09
C ARG A 689 -24.59 7.64 -24.94
N ASN A 690 -24.59 8.49 -23.93
CA ASN A 690 -23.95 8.20 -22.64
C ASN A 690 -24.61 6.98 -22.00
N ILE A 691 -23.82 6.23 -21.24
CA ILE A 691 -24.34 5.16 -20.41
C ILE A 691 -24.83 5.80 -19.12
N GLU A 692 -26.14 5.78 -18.91
CA GLU A 692 -26.78 6.26 -17.69
C GLU A 692 -27.24 5.04 -16.87
N TRP A 693 -26.53 4.72 -15.78
CA TRP A 693 -26.71 3.46 -15.07
C TRP A 693 -28.08 3.35 -14.40
N LEU A 694 -28.55 4.41 -13.74
CA LEU A 694 -29.84 4.42 -13.04
C LEU A 694 -31.04 4.11 -13.97
N PRO A 695 -31.26 4.84 -15.09
CA PRO A 695 -32.36 4.53 -16.00
C PRO A 695 -32.18 3.16 -16.67
N MET A 696 -30.94 2.79 -17.05
CA MET A 696 -30.66 1.48 -17.62
C MET A 696 -31.05 0.34 -16.66
N TRP A 697 -30.65 0.43 -15.38
CA TRP A 697 -30.98 -0.59 -14.39
C TRP A 697 -32.48 -0.65 -14.09
N LYS A 698 -33.15 0.50 -14.09
CA LYS A 698 -34.61 0.59 -13.93
C LYS A 698 -35.36 -0.07 -15.09
N ASP A 699 -34.86 0.03 -16.31
CA ASP A 699 -35.49 -0.61 -17.47
C ASP A 699 -35.15 -2.09 -17.59
N LEU A 700 -33.95 -2.49 -17.14
CA LEU A 700 -33.57 -3.90 -17.01
C LEU A 700 -34.42 -4.60 -15.95
N SER A 701 -34.65 -3.99 -14.79
CA SER A 701 -35.39 -4.63 -13.69
C SER A 701 -36.84 -4.98 -14.06
N LYS A 702 -37.47 -4.22 -14.97
CA LYS A 702 -38.81 -4.50 -15.51
C LYS A 702 -38.86 -5.74 -16.42
N GLN A 703 -37.71 -6.19 -16.93
CA GLN A 703 -37.63 -7.34 -17.85
C GLN A 703 -37.53 -8.68 -17.12
N PHE A 704 -37.31 -8.67 -15.80
CA PHE A 704 -37.10 -9.88 -15.01
C PHE A 704 -38.28 -10.13 -14.05
N THR A 705 -38.79 -11.36 -14.05
CA THR A 705 -39.89 -11.83 -13.17
C THR A 705 -39.54 -13.19 -12.56
N GLY A 706 -40.09 -13.52 -11.39
CA GLY A 706 -39.83 -14.80 -10.71
C GLY A 706 -38.34 -15.01 -10.39
N ASP A 707 -37.84 -16.24 -10.53
CA ASP A 707 -36.44 -16.60 -10.24
C ASP A 707 -35.38 -15.77 -10.99
N PHE A 708 -35.73 -15.19 -12.15
CA PHE A 708 -34.81 -14.32 -12.88
C PHE A 708 -34.67 -12.94 -12.23
N LYS A 709 -35.70 -12.48 -11.50
CA LYS A 709 -35.65 -11.24 -10.73
C LYS A 709 -34.67 -11.38 -9.58
N ASP A 710 -34.73 -12.50 -8.85
CA ASP A 710 -33.81 -12.77 -7.75
C ASP A 710 -32.35 -12.84 -8.24
N LYS A 711 -32.11 -13.51 -9.38
CA LYS A 711 -30.78 -13.55 -10.02
C LYS A 711 -30.30 -12.18 -10.47
N PHE A 712 -31.18 -11.31 -10.96
CA PHE A 712 -30.84 -9.93 -11.33
C PHE A 712 -30.52 -9.08 -10.10
N ASP A 713 -31.23 -9.28 -8.99
CA ASP A 713 -31.01 -8.53 -7.74
C ASP A 713 -29.68 -8.87 -7.06
N ASP A 714 -29.08 -10.00 -7.42
CA ASP A 714 -27.71 -10.34 -7.05
C ASP A 714 -26.64 -9.64 -7.93
N TYR A 715 -27.01 -8.97 -9.03
CA TYR A 715 -26.08 -8.13 -9.79
C TYR A 715 -25.96 -6.74 -9.18
N ILE A 716 -24.72 -6.31 -8.94
CA ILE A 716 -24.40 -4.98 -8.45
C ILE A 716 -24.02 -4.08 -9.61
N PRO A 717 -24.78 -2.99 -9.84
CA PRO A 717 -24.40 -1.96 -10.80
C PRO A 717 -23.28 -1.06 -10.24
N PRO A 718 -22.59 -0.28 -11.10
CA PRO A 718 -21.40 0.49 -10.70
C PRO A 718 -21.63 1.45 -9.53
N TYR A 719 -22.78 2.13 -9.50
CA TYR A 719 -23.12 3.10 -8.46
C TYR A 719 -23.49 2.46 -7.10
N LYS A 720 -23.56 1.12 -7.02
CA LYS A 720 -23.78 0.36 -5.78
C LYS A 720 -22.52 -0.37 -5.28
N ASN A 721 -21.37 -0.22 -5.96
CA ASN A 721 -20.09 -0.77 -5.49
C ASN A 721 -19.47 0.14 -4.42
N LEU A 722 -20.04 0.12 -3.21
CA LEU A 722 -19.69 1.12 -2.19
C LEU A 722 -18.23 1.04 -1.76
N GLY A 723 -17.61 -0.14 -1.63
CA GLY A 723 -16.19 -0.28 -1.31
C GLY A 723 -15.27 0.29 -2.38
N ALA A 724 -15.60 0.11 -3.66
CA ALA A 724 -14.87 0.73 -4.78
C ALA A 724 -14.88 2.27 -4.69
N ILE A 725 -16.05 2.83 -4.37
CA ILE A 725 -16.25 4.27 -4.24
C ILE A 725 -15.50 4.79 -2.99
N PHE A 726 -15.53 4.04 -1.88
CA PHE A 726 -14.79 4.36 -0.66
C PHE A 726 -13.29 4.51 -0.94
N ILE A 727 -12.67 3.52 -1.60
CA ILE A 727 -11.22 3.54 -1.90
C ILE A 727 -10.84 4.79 -2.68
N LYS A 728 -11.61 5.13 -3.73
CA LYS A 728 -11.36 6.32 -4.55
C LYS A 728 -11.46 7.60 -3.71
N ALA A 729 -12.53 7.74 -2.93
CA ALA A 729 -12.79 8.94 -2.14
C ALA A 729 -11.78 9.11 -0.99
N TYR A 730 -11.41 8.02 -0.31
CA TYR A 730 -10.45 8.05 0.79
C TYR A 730 -9.05 8.44 0.32
N ARG A 731 -8.57 7.83 -0.77
CA ARG A 731 -7.26 8.19 -1.36
C ARG A 731 -7.21 9.66 -1.76
N LYS A 732 -8.28 10.18 -2.36
CA LYS A 732 -8.38 11.59 -2.71
C LYS A 732 -8.40 12.52 -1.49
N SER A 733 -9.07 12.11 -0.41
CA SER A 733 -9.21 12.93 0.81
C SER A 733 -7.91 13.07 1.61
N ILE A 734 -6.92 12.19 1.38
CA ILE A 734 -5.66 12.15 2.12
C ILE A 734 -4.46 12.58 1.26
N GLN A 735 -4.62 12.70 -0.06
CA GLN A 735 -3.62 13.32 -0.91
C GLN A 735 -3.61 14.85 -0.70
N PRO A 736 -2.43 15.46 -0.45
CA PRO A 736 -2.30 16.89 -0.22
C PRO A 736 -2.60 17.75 -1.44
#